data_AF-A0A166E5G2-F1
#
_entry.id   AF-A0A166E5G2-F1
#
_cell.length_a   1.000
_cell.length_b   1.000
_cell.length_c   1.000
_cell.angle_alpha   90.00
_cell.angle_beta   90.00
_cell.angle_gamma   90.00
#
_symmetry.space_group_name_H-M   'P 1'
#
loop_
_entity.id
_entity.type
_entity.pdbx_description
1 polymer ?
#
loop_
_entity_poly.entity_id
_entity_poly.type
_entity_poly.pdbx_seq_one_letter_code
_entity_poly.pdbx_strand_id
1 'polypeptide(L)'
;MDVGTVEMDPVRAIEEFCCSLARPNNFNALHGEIGVIRGNYIITSPNMNWVPKLQLQKSSVQLCKDMRFGENDYMQLPQWYHDAFPHLAAVPQRPSEGLESPYGCMFSTPTSRDDFALLDARAADKFPGFLKPHIMAPLRPLKDELKADANRFLERRPTEGLLGDIQPQVSGAISALVHTWLVLDESAAGFEEKCLELAEFQRAWLDLKGMMNWADWSAEFDRTRLRPTTPRLTMGCFTESLTMAMRLFDMNIPLWLVRPKAAVLQGKIYIKLATSRTWAAESLSPPVCIQRHNFLQEIYNASPRVARHYIVQRAYSRTRPVSFHLDGLGQAVYRPIPHNDMGKDAHSIILDLATMRAQGPPLGESTSSTGAGSTATSAQASSRQQPTSSSSKSSHSSRNQGPYTKFAPMRGVKFQPNTRTEVSPWKQGPKFEEIDGVDQPYTIGAWRHAVANLDFRRPRMEEPKTHSYALPPPFLFMGGNAGRIKQVICSWLHLRRMWLAQLRVAPEGSLVLKCQTWRDVLKFSLGGPPSKQSNVGGDNMAKIQSDLKKLGMDVSANGRVITMANGQLLQESHDIYAGGASRIDLVSWRGRPINVDGETIPPYVVTEILYEMHELGFRQDLIQLDRSMTGSDEDIRNRQDRLAHCWHTSGDAVDIEWPADEDVGLASVRIRNRLPYLRGLYAVCCTWASFRMPEGMEEMLEHGLSERTLRDLEGRLVCAVAQVFYDVFSRAMVAPRRLFCPK
;
A
#
# COMPACT_ATOMS: atom_id res chain seq x y z
N MET A 1 -12.80 48.55 32.47
CA MET A 1 -13.64 48.53 31.27
C MET A 1 -13.40 47.19 30.62
N ASP A 2 -14.40 46.30 30.61
CA ASP A 2 -14.26 45.04 29.88
C ASP A 2 -14.33 45.35 28.38
N VAL A 3 -13.19 45.19 27.69
CA VAL A 3 -13.16 45.16 26.23
C VAL A 3 -13.66 43.77 25.82
N GLY A 4 -14.99 43.61 25.82
CA GLY A 4 -15.64 42.38 25.41
C GLY A 4 -15.18 42.00 24.02
N THR A 5 -14.52 40.85 23.89
CA THR A 5 -14.08 40.32 22.60
C THR A 5 -15.29 39.92 21.78
N VAL A 6 -15.78 40.86 20.97
CA VAL A 6 -16.85 40.61 20.00
C VAL A 6 -16.34 39.55 19.03
N GLU A 7 -16.89 38.34 19.12
CA GLU A 7 -16.53 37.23 18.24
C GLU A 7 -17.04 37.54 16.83
N MET A 8 -16.17 38.15 16.03
CA MET A 8 -16.47 38.63 14.69
C MET A 8 -16.89 37.47 13.79
N ASP A 9 -18.05 37.61 13.12
CA ASP A 9 -18.50 36.66 12.11
C ASP A 9 -17.36 36.35 11.12
N PRO A 10 -16.93 35.09 10.98
CA PRO A 10 -15.86 34.71 10.08
C PRO A 10 -16.07 35.16 8.63
N VAL A 11 -17.33 35.33 8.16
CA VAL A 11 -17.62 35.87 6.82
C VAL A 11 -17.22 37.34 6.77
N ARG A 12 -17.66 38.15 7.74
CA ARG A 12 -17.30 39.57 7.84
C ARG A 12 -15.80 39.80 7.95
N ALA A 13 -15.09 38.92 8.65
CA ALA A 13 -13.63 38.99 8.73
C ALA A 13 -12.96 38.86 7.35
N ILE A 14 -13.47 37.97 6.47
CA ILE A 14 -12.96 37.88 5.09
C ILE A 14 -13.43 39.08 4.25
N GLU A 15 -14.65 39.57 4.46
CA GLU A 15 -15.15 40.77 3.78
C GLU A 15 -14.28 42.00 4.08
N GLU A 16 -13.91 42.22 5.35
CA GLU A 16 -13.09 43.35 5.79
C GLU A 16 -11.61 43.22 5.39
N PHE A 17 -10.99 42.03 5.50
CA PHE A 17 -9.55 41.86 5.25
C PHE A 17 -9.18 41.36 3.84
N CYS A 18 -10.10 40.72 3.10
CA CYS A 18 -9.81 40.08 1.81
C CYS A 18 -10.66 40.63 0.65
N CYS A 19 -11.94 40.96 0.88
CA CYS A 19 -12.84 41.49 -0.16
C CYS A 19 -12.72 43.01 -0.36
N SER A 20 -12.29 43.74 0.67
CA SER A 20 -11.96 45.17 0.61
C SER A 20 -10.74 45.50 -0.25
N LEU A 21 -9.87 44.53 -0.49
CA LEU A 21 -8.63 44.70 -1.25
C LEU A 21 -8.94 44.98 -2.73
N ALA A 22 -8.17 45.87 -3.36
CA ALA A 22 -8.21 46.03 -4.81
C ALA A 22 -7.75 44.73 -5.50
N ARG A 23 -8.39 44.37 -6.63
CA ARG A 23 -7.97 43.21 -7.43
C ARG A 23 -6.51 43.40 -7.89
N PRO A 24 -5.58 42.49 -7.56
CA PRO A 24 -4.17 42.66 -7.91
C PRO A 24 -3.94 42.45 -9.42
N ASN A 25 -3.03 43.24 -9.99
CA ASN A 25 -2.63 43.11 -11.40
C ASN A 25 -2.04 41.71 -11.71
N ASN A 26 -1.27 41.15 -10.77
CA ASN A 26 -0.75 39.78 -10.86
C ASN A 26 -1.71 38.78 -10.18
N PHE A 27 -2.94 38.68 -10.69
CA PHE A 27 -3.96 37.76 -10.17
C PHE A 27 -3.57 36.30 -10.50
N ASN A 28 -3.43 35.50 -9.45
CA ASN A 28 -2.86 34.14 -9.49
C ASN A 28 -3.64 33.19 -8.55
N ALA A 29 -3.21 31.93 -8.47
CA ALA A 29 -3.87 30.86 -7.73
C ALA A 29 -4.07 31.08 -6.22
N LEU A 30 -3.33 32.01 -5.60
CA LEU A 30 -3.47 32.34 -4.18
C LEU A 30 -4.65 33.26 -3.89
N HIS A 31 -5.29 33.83 -4.91
CA HIS A 31 -6.48 34.69 -4.82
C HIS A 31 -7.78 33.91 -5.07
N GLY A 32 -8.93 34.59 -4.95
CA GLY A 32 -10.23 33.98 -5.23
C GLY A 32 -11.19 34.87 -6.01
N GLU A 33 -11.88 34.31 -7.00
CA GLU A 33 -13.19 34.82 -7.44
C GLU A 33 -14.27 34.46 -6.40
N ILE A 34 -14.06 33.40 -5.62
CA ILE A 34 -14.86 33.03 -4.45
C ILE A 34 -13.97 32.47 -3.32
N GLY A 35 -14.37 32.70 -2.06
CA GLY A 35 -13.81 32.09 -0.86
C GLY A 35 -14.91 31.58 0.07
N VAL A 36 -14.84 30.30 0.46
CA VAL A 36 -15.87 29.63 1.28
C VAL A 36 -15.32 29.12 2.59
N ILE A 37 -16.01 29.45 3.69
CA ILE A 37 -15.54 29.14 5.05
C ILE A 37 -16.04 27.77 5.52
N ARG A 38 -15.12 26.91 5.98
CA ARG A 38 -15.43 25.57 6.53
C ARG A 38 -14.58 25.28 7.77
N GLY A 39 -15.18 25.43 8.95
CA GLY A 39 -14.49 25.23 10.23
C GLY A 39 -13.30 26.18 10.40
N ASN A 40 -12.09 25.62 10.55
CA ASN A 40 -10.85 26.38 10.65
C ASN A 40 -10.20 26.69 9.28
N TYR A 41 -10.84 26.31 8.18
CA TYR A 41 -10.33 26.46 6.82
C TYR A 41 -11.15 27.45 5.98
N ILE A 42 -10.49 28.00 4.96
CA ILE A 42 -11.10 28.74 3.85
C ILE A 42 -10.73 27.99 2.57
N ILE A 43 -11.71 27.81 1.69
CA ILE A 43 -11.55 27.18 0.38
C ILE A 43 -11.71 28.28 -0.67
N THR A 44 -10.65 28.63 -1.37
CA THR A 44 -10.67 29.68 -2.42
C THR A 44 -10.56 29.06 -3.81
N SER A 45 -11.35 29.56 -4.76
CA SER A 45 -11.12 29.26 -6.19
C SER A 45 -10.75 30.52 -6.96
N PRO A 46 -9.61 30.53 -7.67
CA PRO A 46 -9.16 31.64 -8.51
C PRO A 46 -9.82 31.65 -9.90
N ASN A 47 -10.42 30.54 -10.33
CA ASN A 47 -10.99 30.37 -11.68
C ASN A 47 -12.45 29.88 -11.70
N MET A 48 -13.02 29.47 -10.57
CA MET A 48 -14.44 29.13 -10.44
C MET A 48 -15.17 30.15 -9.56
N ASN A 49 -16.44 30.41 -9.87
CA ASN A 49 -17.35 31.25 -9.07
C ASN A 49 -18.19 30.44 -8.05
N TRP A 50 -17.83 29.18 -7.82
CA TRP A 50 -18.49 28.24 -6.92
C TRP A 50 -17.47 27.34 -6.21
N VAL A 51 -17.88 26.70 -5.12
CA VAL A 51 -17.05 25.73 -4.37
C VAL A 51 -17.89 24.49 -4.04
N PRO A 52 -17.46 23.26 -4.43
CA PRO A 52 -18.18 22.04 -4.10
C PRO A 52 -18.17 21.76 -2.58
N LYS A 53 -19.13 20.96 -2.12
CA LYS A 53 -19.21 20.45 -0.74
C LYS A 53 -18.02 19.53 -0.42
N LEU A 54 -16.99 20.08 0.21
CA LEU A 54 -15.76 19.37 0.56
C LEU A 54 -15.94 18.42 1.77
N GLN A 55 -15.61 17.14 1.58
CA GLN A 55 -15.40 16.18 2.66
C GLN A 55 -13.97 16.35 3.23
N LEU A 56 -13.84 16.97 4.41
CA LEU A 56 -12.55 17.35 5.00
C LEU A 56 -11.81 16.22 5.74
N GLN A 57 -12.54 15.39 6.50
CA GLN A 57 -11.96 14.43 7.45
C GLN A 57 -12.14 12.97 7.04
N LYS A 58 -13.39 12.56 6.77
CA LYS A 58 -13.80 11.18 6.56
C LYS A 58 -14.85 11.10 5.44
N SER A 59 -14.75 10.07 4.62
CA SER A 59 -15.57 9.81 3.43
C SER A 59 -16.13 8.40 3.51
N SER A 60 -17.38 8.24 3.08
CA SER A 60 -18.17 7.00 3.16
C SER A 60 -18.58 6.65 1.74
N VAL A 61 -17.80 5.78 1.09
CA VAL A 61 -17.96 5.43 -0.32
C VAL A 61 -18.84 4.19 -0.41
N GLN A 62 -19.99 4.33 -1.06
CA GLN A 62 -20.98 3.28 -1.27
C GLN A 62 -21.67 3.56 -2.60
N LEU A 63 -22.15 2.53 -3.30
CA LEU A 63 -22.98 2.74 -4.49
C LEU A 63 -24.31 3.41 -4.11
N CYS A 64 -24.78 4.28 -4.99
CA CYS A 64 -26.11 4.87 -4.97
C CYS A 64 -27.03 4.14 -5.97
N LYS A 65 -28.32 4.48 -6.00
CA LYS A 65 -29.33 3.84 -6.87
C LYS A 65 -29.07 3.97 -8.37
N ASP A 66 -28.17 4.88 -8.78
CA ASP A 66 -27.69 5.06 -10.15
C ASP A 66 -26.46 4.19 -10.50
N MET A 67 -26.06 3.28 -9.60
CA MET A 67 -24.86 2.44 -9.68
C MET A 67 -23.54 3.23 -9.78
N ARG A 68 -23.52 4.45 -9.21
CA ARG A 68 -22.34 5.32 -9.09
C ARG A 68 -22.06 5.67 -7.62
N PHE A 69 -20.95 6.38 -7.31
CA PHE A 69 -20.48 6.57 -5.92
C PHE A 69 -20.94 7.87 -5.23
N GLY A 70 -21.92 8.58 -5.83
CA GLY A 70 -22.52 9.80 -5.29
C GLY A 70 -21.49 10.91 -5.05
N GLU A 71 -21.51 11.53 -3.85
CA GLU A 71 -20.62 12.63 -3.48
C GLU A 71 -19.11 12.31 -3.56
N ASN A 72 -18.77 11.03 -3.55
CA ASN A 72 -17.39 10.53 -3.52
C ASN A 72 -16.87 10.17 -4.92
N ASP A 73 -17.75 10.19 -5.92
CA ASP A 73 -17.45 9.75 -7.28
C ASP A 73 -16.59 10.79 -8.00
N TYR A 74 -15.35 10.40 -8.31
CA TYR A 74 -14.39 11.26 -9.01
C TYR A 74 -14.78 11.54 -10.47
N MET A 75 -15.81 10.87 -11.00
CA MET A 75 -16.41 11.14 -12.31
C MET A 75 -17.64 12.07 -12.25
N GLN A 76 -18.05 12.50 -11.05
CA GLN A 76 -19.24 13.35 -10.85
C GLN A 76 -18.95 14.60 -10.02
N LEU A 77 -18.09 14.52 -9.02
CA LEU A 77 -17.73 15.63 -8.13
C LEU A 77 -16.21 15.72 -7.91
N PRO A 78 -15.64 16.93 -7.79
CA PRO A 78 -14.20 17.10 -7.66
C PRO A 78 -13.68 16.53 -6.35
N GLN A 79 -12.56 15.81 -6.40
CA GLN A 79 -11.95 15.14 -5.23
C GLN A 79 -10.64 15.82 -4.82
N TRP A 80 -9.95 15.26 -3.82
CA TRP A 80 -8.61 15.71 -3.43
C TRP A 80 -7.57 15.37 -4.49
N TYR A 81 -6.62 16.28 -4.69
CA TYR A 81 -5.45 16.08 -5.53
C TYR A 81 -4.52 14.99 -4.96
N HIS A 82 -3.96 14.15 -5.83
CA HIS A 82 -2.98 13.11 -5.49
C HIS A 82 -1.88 13.05 -6.56
N ASP A 83 -0.61 13.14 -6.17
CA ASP A 83 0.53 13.07 -7.11
C ASP A 83 0.65 11.73 -7.85
N ALA A 84 0.10 10.64 -7.29
CA ALA A 84 0.02 9.34 -7.95
C ALA A 84 -1.09 9.27 -9.03
N PHE A 85 -2.10 10.14 -8.95
CA PHE A 85 -3.27 10.17 -9.85
C PHE A 85 -3.64 11.63 -10.18
N PRO A 86 -2.72 12.42 -10.76
CA PRO A 86 -2.95 13.85 -10.98
C PRO A 86 -3.99 14.10 -12.09
N HIS A 87 -4.16 13.11 -12.98
CA HIS A 87 -5.07 13.14 -14.11
C HIS A 87 -6.56 13.22 -13.73
N LEU A 88 -6.91 12.95 -12.47
CA LEU A 88 -8.28 13.06 -11.98
C LEU A 88 -8.82 14.50 -12.08
N ALA A 89 -7.95 15.51 -11.98
CA ALA A 89 -8.31 16.91 -12.21
C ALA A 89 -8.63 17.21 -13.70
N ALA A 90 -8.16 16.38 -14.62
CA ALA A 90 -8.35 16.50 -16.07
C ALA A 90 -9.44 15.57 -16.64
N VAL A 91 -10.15 14.82 -15.80
CA VAL A 91 -11.35 14.06 -16.17
C VAL A 91 -12.42 15.03 -16.73
N PRO A 92 -13.04 14.76 -17.89
CA PRO A 92 -14.12 15.60 -18.43
C PRO A 92 -15.27 15.79 -17.45
N GLN A 93 -15.75 17.02 -17.28
CA GLN A 93 -16.96 17.28 -16.48
C GLN A 93 -18.23 16.94 -17.28
N ARG A 94 -19.29 16.52 -16.59
CA ARG A 94 -20.65 16.47 -17.17
C ARG A 94 -21.01 17.85 -17.75
N PRO A 95 -21.54 17.95 -18.98
CA PRO A 95 -22.04 19.21 -19.52
C PRO A 95 -23.24 19.72 -18.71
N SER A 96 -23.33 21.04 -18.55
CA SER A 96 -24.55 21.70 -18.05
C SER A 96 -25.73 21.44 -19.00
N GLU A 97 -26.96 21.47 -18.48
CA GLU A 97 -28.16 21.34 -19.30
C GLU A 97 -28.22 22.40 -20.41
N GLY A 98 -28.60 21.97 -21.62
CA GLY A 98 -28.59 22.80 -22.82
C GLY A 98 -27.22 22.98 -23.50
N LEU A 99 -26.12 22.50 -22.91
CA LEU A 99 -24.80 22.52 -23.55
C LEU A 99 -24.52 21.19 -24.28
N GLU A 100 -24.35 21.24 -25.59
CA GLU A 100 -23.93 20.05 -26.34
C GLU A 100 -22.49 19.64 -25.99
N SER A 101 -22.27 18.33 -25.85
CA SER A 101 -20.95 17.74 -25.64
C SER A 101 -20.91 16.35 -26.26
N PRO A 102 -19.86 15.99 -27.02
CA PRO A 102 -19.74 14.66 -27.63
C PRO A 102 -19.70 13.54 -26.58
N TYR A 103 -19.36 13.86 -25.34
CA TYR A 103 -19.23 12.90 -24.24
C TYR A 103 -20.49 12.78 -23.37
N GLY A 104 -21.62 13.38 -23.75
CA GLY A 104 -22.85 13.41 -22.93
C GLY A 104 -23.33 12.02 -22.49
N CYS A 105 -23.20 11.01 -23.35
CA CYS A 105 -23.54 9.61 -23.06
C CYS A 105 -22.63 8.92 -22.02
N MET A 106 -21.50 9.52 -21.62
CA MET A 106 -20.68 9.05 -20.49
C MET A 106 -21.25 9.45 -19.12
N PHE A 107 -22.28 10.32 -19.11
CA PHE A 107 -22.95 10.82 -17.90
C PHE A 107 -24.45 10.47 -17.85
N SER A 108 -24.97 9.73 -18.83
CA SER A 108 -26.34 9.19 -18.82
C SER A 108 -26.41 7.89 -18.02
N THR A 109 -27.45 7.75 -17.21
CA THR A 109 -27.83 6.51 -16.52
C THR A 109 -29.23 6.10 -17.02
N PRO A 110 -29.47 4.83 -17.41
CA PRO A 110 -30.80 4.33 -17.75
C PRO A 110 -31.75 4.43 -16.55
N THR A 111 -33.00 4.82 -16.77
CA THR A 111 -33.96 5.08 -15.67
C THR A 111 -35.24 4.26 -15.77
N SER A 112 -35.53 3.63 -16.90
CA SER A 112 -36.67 2.71 -17.05
C SER A 112 -36.23 1.32 -17.50
N ARG A 113 -37.03 0.30 -17.19
CA ARG A 113 -36.95 -0.99 -17.89
C ARG A 113 -37.26 -0.86 -19.38
N ASP A 114 -37.85 0.25 -19.83
CA ASP A 114 -37.99 0.58 -21.25
C ASP A 114 -36.63 0.77 -21.96
N ASP A 115 -35.54 0.94 -21.22
CA ASP A 115 -34.17 1.01 -21.74
C ASP A 115 -33.53 -0.38 -21.96
N PHE A 116 -34.23 -1.45 -21.59
CA PHE A 116 -33.72 -2.82 -21.48
C PHE A 116 -34.44 -3.80 -22.43
N ALA A 117 -33.71 -4.78 -22.95
CA ALA A 117 -34.20 -5.81 -23.84
C ALA A 117 -33.91 -7.20 -23.24
N LEU A 118 -34.98 -7.88 -22.79
CA LEU A 118 -34.95 -9.26 -22.29
C LEU A 118 -34.64 -10.25 -23.43
N LEU A 119 -33.90 -11.32 -23.12
CA LEU A 119 -33.69 -12.43 -24.07
C LEU A 119 -34.94 -13.31 -24.27
N ASP A 120 -35.82 -13.42 -23.27
CA ASP A 120 -37.18 -13.95 -23.43
C ASP A 120 -38.20 -12.96 -22.84
N ALA A 121 -39.11 -12.47 -23.68
CA ALA A 121 -40.18 -11.56 -23.29
C ALA A 121 -41.31 -12.21 -22.48
N ARG A 122 -41.32 -13.55 -22.33
CA ARG A 122 -42.37 -14.31 -21.65
C ARG A 122 -42.28 -14.27 -20.12
N ALA A 123 -41.15 -13.80 -19.56
CA ALA A 123 -40.90 -13.78 -18.11
C ALA A 123 -40.25 -12.46 -17.67
N ALA A 124 -41.06 -11.41 -17.57
CA ALA A 124 -40.65 -9.99 -17.52
C ALA A 124 -39.76 -9.54 -16.34
N ASP A 125 -39.55 -10.38 -15.33
CA ASP A 125 -39.00 -9.97 -14.02
C ASP A 125 -37.67 -10.63 -13.61
N LYS A 126 -37.20 -11.68 -14.30
CA LYS A 126 -36.09 -12.54 -13.78
C LYS A 126 -35.09 -13.05 -14.82
N PHE A 127 -35.19 -12.63 -16.08
CA PHE A 127 -34.37 -13.17 -17.17
C PHE A 127 -33.30 -12.17 -17.64
N PRO A 128 -32.13 -12.65 -18.07
CA PRO A 128 -31.03 -11.79 -18.49
C PRO A 128 -31.34 -11.11 -19.83
N GLY A 129 -30.69 -9.97 -20.04
CA GLY A 129 -30.89 -9.12 -21.21
C GLY A 129 -29.76 -8.11 -21.40
N PHE A 130 -30.00 -7.15 -22.30
CA PHE A 130 -29.06 -6.11 -22.72
C PHE A 130 -29.69 -4.72 -22.66
N LEU A 131 -28.87 -3.67 -22.59
CA LEU A 131 -29.34 -2.31 -22.81
C LEU A 131 -29.68 -2.12 -24.29
N LYS A 132 -30.74 -1.35 -24.59
CA LYS A 132 -31.20 -1.15 -25.97
C LYS A 132 -30.16 -0.42 -26.82
N PRO A 133 -30.15 -0.65 -28.16
CA PRO A 133 -29.15 -0.06 -29.06
C PRO A 133 -29.00 1.45 -28.98
N HIS A 134 -30.04 2.20 -28.57
CA HIS A 134 -29.98 3.65 -28.45
C HIS A 134 -29.02 4.14 -27.34
N ILE A 135 -28.74 3.31 -26.32
CA ILE A 135 -27.70 3.57 -25.30
C ILE A 135 -26.34 3.08 -25.77
N MET A 136 -26.29 1.90 -26.40
CA MET A 136 -25.04 1.23 -26.76
C MET A 136 -24.34 1.84 -27.99
N ALA A 137 -25.09 2.30 -28.99
CA ALA A 137 -24.51 2.80 -30.24
C ALA A 137 -23.66 4.07 -30.09
N PRO A 138 -24.04 5.09 -29.28
CA PRO A 138 -23.19 6.27 -29.05
C PRO A 138 -21.86 5.98 -28.34
N LEU A 139 -21.81 4.94 -27.50
CA LEU A 139 -20.64 4.60 -26.67
C LEU A 139 -19.53 3.92 -27.48
N ARG A 140 -19.90 3.14 -28.50
CA ARG A 140 -18.98 2.36 -29.35
C ARG A 140 -17.91 3.23 -30.04
N PRO A 141 -18.24 4.29 -30.81
CA PRO A 141 -17.22 5.11 -31.49
C PRO A 141 -16.30 5.82 -30.49
N LEU A 142 -16.83 6.36 -29.38
CA LEU A 142 -16.02 7.03 -28.35
C LEU A 142 -14.98 6.09 -27.71
N LYS A 143 -15.32 4.81 -27.51
CA LYS A 143 -14.38 3.78 -27.04
C LYS A 143 -13.30 3.48 -28.08
N ASP A 144 -13.70 3.27 -29.34
CA ASP A 144 -12.76 2.90 -30.40
C ASP A 144 -11.80 4.06 -30.76
N GLU A 145 -12.29 5.31 -30.76
CA GLU A 145 -11.49 6.53 -30.91
C GLU A 145 -10.49 6.72 -29.75
N LEU A 146 -10.96 6.70 -28.50
CA LEU A 146 -10.08 6.88 -27.33
C LEU A 146 -9.02 5.77 -27.22
N LYS A 147 -9.37 4.54 -27.60
CA LYS A 147 -8.41 3.42 -27.68
C LYS A 147 -7.36 3.67 -28.76
N ALA A 148 -7.75 4.18 -29.93
CA ALA A 148 -6.81 4.53 -31.00
C ALA A 148 -5.88 5.69 -30.60
N ASP A 149 -6.40 6.72 -29.93
CA ASP A 149 -5.59 7.82 -29.38
C ASP A 149 -4.59 7.35 -28.32
N ALA A 150 -5.03 6.52 -27.38
CA ALA A 150 -4.16 6.02 -26.32
C ALA A 150 -3.09 5.05 -26.86
N ASN A 151 -3.40 4.23 -27.86
CA ASN A 151 -2.40 3.44 -28.58
C ASN A 151 -1.38 4.35 -29.31
N ARG A 152 -1.84 5.36 -30.06
CA ARG A 152 -0.97 6.35 -30.72
C ARG A 152 -0.11 7.17 -29.74
N PHE A 153 -0.51 7.27 -28.48
CA PHE A 153 0.32 7.84 -27.42
C PHE A 153 1.42 6.87 -26.97
N LEU A 154 1.11 5.59 -26.77
CA LEU A 154 2.08 4.55 -26.42
C LEU A 154 3.10 4.25 -27.55
N GLU A 155 2.70 4.43 -28.81
CA GLU A 155 3.57 4.28 -30.00
C GLU A 155 4.61 5.41 -30.13
N ARG A 156 4.42 6.55 -29.46
CA ARG A 156 5.41 7.64 -29.45
C ARG A 156 6.61 7.19 -28.62
N ARG A 157 7.80 7.14 -29.24
CA ARG A 157 9.06 6.88 -28.53
C ARG A 157 9.20 7.83 -27.34
N PRO A 158 9.68 7.36 -26.17
CA PRO A 158 9.89 8.24 -25.03
C PRO A 158 10.99 9.25 -25.35
N THR A 159 10.60 10.50 -25.56
CA THR A 159 11.49 11.65 -25.39
C THR A 159 11.86 11.73 -23.91
N GLU A 160 13.13 11.95 -23.59
CA GLU A 160 13.66 11.94 -22.22
C GLU A 160 12.87 12.91 -21.31
N GLY A 161 12.15 12.37 -20.32
CA GLY A 161 11.29 13.14 -19.40
C GLY A 161 10.06 12.39 -18.88
N LEU A 162 9.17 13.12 -18.19
CA LEU A 162 7.99 12.62 -17.44
C LEU A 162 7.01 11.71 -18.21
N LEU A 163 7.11 11.59 -19.53
CA LEU A 163 6.18 10.81 -20.35
C LEU A 163 6.38 9.30 -20.20
N GLY A 164 7.57 8.84 -19.80
CA GLY A 164 7.83 7.41 -19.55
C GLY A 164 7.03 6.87 -18.36
N ASP A 165 6.91 7.66 -17.29
CA ASP A 165 6.35 7.24 -16.00
C ASP A 165 4.84 6.93 -16.03
N ILE A 166 4.13 7.28 -17.11
CA ILE A 166 2.67 7.08 -17.24
C ILE A 166 2.24 6.01 -18.26
N GLN A 167 3.17 5.48 -19.08
CA GLN A 167 2.84 4.46 -20.08
C GLN A 167 2.23 3.18 -19.49
N PRO A 168 2.71 2.61 -18.37
CA PRO A 168 2.09 1.43 -17.75
C PRO A 168 0.64 1.67 -17.29
N GLN A 169 0.36 2.87 -16.76
CA GLN A 169 -0.96 3.27 -16.26
C GLN A 169 -1.96 3.42 -17.41
N VAL A 170 -1.54 4.03 -18.52
CA VAL A 170 -2.33 4.15 -19.75
C VAL A 170 -2.60 2.76 -20.36
N SER A 171 -1.58 1.90 -20.45
CA SER A 171 -1.75 0.51 -20.93
C SER A 171 -2.78 -0.27 -20.10
N GLY A 172 -2.69 -0.20 -18.77
CA GLY A 172 -3.68 -0.81 -17.88
C GLY A 172 -5.09 -0.20 -17.99
N ALA A 173 -5.20 1.10 -18.27
CA ALA A 173 -6.48 1.78 -18.49
C ALA A 173 -7.12 1.38 -19.84
N ILE A 174 -6.33 1.18 -20.91
CA ILE A 174 -6.79 0.62 -22.18
C ILE A 174 -7.34 -0.80 -21.97
N SER A 175 -6.63 -1.64 -21.21
CA SER A 175 -7.11 -3.00 -20.86
C SER A 175 -8.44 -2.94 -20.10
N ALA A 176 -8.56 -2.04 -19.11
CA ALA A 176 -9.81 -1.85 -18.37
C ALA A 176 -10.98 -1.44 -19.29
N LEU A 177 -10.77 -0.46 -20.17
CA LEU A 177 -11.77 0.01 -21.14
C LEU A 177 -12.24 -1.12 -22.07
N VAL A 178 -11.33 -1.96 -22.56
CA VAL A 178 -11.66 -3.12 -23.42
C VAL A 178 -12.44 -4.17 -22.64
N HIS A 179 -12.02 -4.53 -21.42
CA HIS A 179 -12.71 -5.55 -20.63
C HIS A 179 -14.10 -5.11 -20.15
N THR A 180 -14.27 -3.85 -19.73
CA THR A 180 -15.59 -3.33 -19.37
C THR A 180 -16.53 -3.23 -20.57
N TRP A 181 -16.01 -2.90 -21.76
CA TRP A 181 -16.81 -2.96 -22.98
C TRP A 181 -17.26 -4.39 -23.30
N LEU A 182 -16.35 -5.36 -23.23
CA LEU A 182 -16.64 -6.76 -23.55
C LEU A 182 -17.81 -7.30 -22.71
N VAL A 183 -17.79 -7.04 -21.40
CA VAL A 183 -18.89 -7.44 -20.51
C VAL A 183 -20.18 -6.66 -20.82
N LEU A 184 -20.09 -5.34 -21.06
CA LEU A 184 -21.27 -4.52 -21.36
C LEU A 184 -21.95 -4.90 -22.69
N ASP A 185 -21.18 -5.28 -23.72
CA ASP A 185 -21.64 -5.55 -25.09
C ASP A 185 -22.01 -7.04 -25.31
N GLU A 186 -21.29 -7.98 -24.70
CA GLU A 186 -21.46 -9.43 -24.94
C GLU A 186 -22.12 -10.21 -23.78
N SER A 187 -22.07 -9.72 -22.54
CA SER A 187 -22.67 -10.43 -21.40
C SER A 187 -24.13 -10.04 -21.18
N ALA A 188 -25.03 -11.02 -21.15
CA ALA A 188 -26.42 -10.80 -20.75
C ALA A 188 -26.55 -10.82 -19.22
N ALA A 189 -27.26 -9.85 -18.64
CA ALA A 189 -27.40 -9.70 -17.18
C ALA A 189 -28.76 -9.10 -16.80
N GLY A 190 -29.07 -8.98 -15.50
CA GLY A 190 -30.23 -8.22 -15.03
C GLY A 190 -30.11 -6.71 -15.31
N PHE A 191 -31.22 -5.97 -15.30
CA PHE A 191 -31.22 -4.52 -15.60
C PHE A 191 -30.28 -3.71 -14.69
N GLU A 192 -30.37 -3.90 -13.37
CA GLU A 192 -29.50 -3.25 -12.38
C GLU A 192 -28.02 -3.59 -12.60
N GLU A 193 -27.73 -4.81 -13.06
CA GLU A 193 -26.38 -5.28 -13.36
C GLU A 193 -25.82 -4.65 -14.64
N LYS A 194 -26.63 -4.53 -15.70
CA LYS A 194 -26.24 -3.79 -16.91
C LYS A 194 -26.03 -2.30 -16.64
N CYS A 195 -26.80 -1.70 -15.72
CA CYS A 195 -26.57 -0.32 -15.27
C CYS A 195 -25.24 -0.17 -14.51
N LEU A 196 -24.85 -1.15 -13.69
CA LEU A 196 -23.54 -1.18 -13.04
C LEU A 196 -22.40 -1.35 -14.07
N GLU A 197 -22.54 -2.29 -15.01
CA GLU A 197 -21.55 -2.49 -16.09
C GLU A 197 -21.37 -1.24 -16.97
N LEU A 198 -22.46 -0.53 -17.26
CA LEU A 198 -22.42 0.74 -17.96
C LEU A 198 -21.66 1.80 -17.15
N ALA A 199 -21.94 1.91 -15.85
CA ALA A 199 -21.22 2.83 -14.96
C ALA A 199 -19.72 2.46 -14.82
N GLU A 200 -19.36 1.18 -14.86
CA GLU A 200 -17.98 0.70 -14.90
C GLU A 200 -17.27 1.05 -16.22
N PHE A 201 -17.93 0.83 -17.36
CA PHE A 201 -17.42 1.22 -18.68
C PHE A 201 -17.23 2.74 -18.80
N GLN A 202 -18.23 3.53 -18.40
CA GLN A 202 -18.17 4.99 -18.40
C GLN A 202 -17.01 5.49 -17.50
N ARG A 203 -16.77 4.83 -16.36
CA ARG A 203 -15.65 5.10 -15.47
C ARG A 203 -14.30 4.72 -16.10
N ALA A 204 -14.19 3.57 -16.77
CA ALA A 204 -12.95 3.20 -17.47
C ALA A 204 -12.62 4.17 -18.62
N TRP A 205 -13.64 4.64 -19.36
CA TRP A 205 -13.49 5.63 -20.43
C TRP A 205 -13.07 7.01 -19.89
N LEU A 206 -13.76 7.52 -18.86
CA LEU A 206 -13.46 8.83 -18.28
C LEU A 206 -12.09 8.86 -17.57
N ASP A 207 -11.66 7.76 -16.96
CA ASP A 207 -10.33 7.62 -16.34
C ASP A 207 -9.22 7.73 -17.40
N LEU A 208 -9.33 6.96 -18.49
CA LEU A 208 -8.39 7.02 -19.61
C LEU A 208 -8.42 8.39 -20.31
N LYS A 209 -9.60 9.01 -20.52
CA LYS A 209 -9.66 10.35 -21.12
C LYS A 209 -9.02 11.41 -20.22
N GLY A 210 -9.16 11.29 -18.90
CA GLY A 210 -8.44 12.11 -17.93
C GLY A 210 -6.92 11.97 -18.05
N MET A 211 -6.40 10.74 -18.19
CA MET A 211 -4.95 10.50 -18.41
C MET A 211 -4.45 11.16 -19.69
N MET A 212 -5.17 11.00 -20.80
CA MET A 212 -4.81 11.61 -22.09
C MET A 212 -4.82 13.15 -22.00
N ASN A 213 -5.90 13.74 -21.47
CA ASN A 213 -6.02 15.18 -21.25
C ASN A 213 -4.85 15.72 -20.40
N TRP A 214 -4.50 15.04 -19.30
CA TRP A 214 -3.42 15.46 -18.42
C TRP A 214 -2.04 15.41 -19.10
N ALA A 215 -1.78 14.36 -19.88
CA ALA A 215 -0.52 14.21 -20.62
C ALA A 215 -0.36 15.32 -21.67
N ASP A 216 -1.39 15.53 -22.50
CA ASP A 216 -1.36 16.55 -23.55
C ASP A 216 -1.27 17.98 -22.97
N TRP A 217 -2.03 18.31 -21.92
CA TRP A 217 -2.01 19.66 -21.33
C TRP A 217 -0.77 19.93 -20.49
N SER A 218 -0.18 18.91 -19.86
CA SER A 218 1.14 19.05 -19.22
C SER A 218 2.21 19.37 -20.27
N ALA A 219 2.24 18.63 -21.39
CA ALA A 219 3.17 18.89 -22.49
C ALA A 219 2.90 20.25 -23.17
N GLU A 220 1.64 20.68 -23.30
CA GLU A 220 1.28 22.00 -23.79
C GLU A 220 1.80 23.12 -22.86
N PHE A 221 1.58 23.00 -21.55
CA PHE A 221 2.05 23.96 -20.55
C PHE A 221 3.57 23.99 -20.45
N ASP A 222 4.23 22.82 -20.42
CA ASP A 222 5.68 22.75 -20.28
C ASP A 222 6.42 23.29 -21.53
N ARG A 223 5.80 23.20 -22.71
CA ARG A 223 6.26 23.79 -23.98
C ARG A 223 5.99 25.29 -24.10
N THR A 224 4.83 25.78 -23.64
CA THR A 224 4.38 27.16 -23.92
C THR A 224 4.57 28.13 -22.75
N ARG A 225 4.45 27.65 -21.50
CA ARG A 225 4.35 28.48 -20.28
C ARG A 225 3.24 29.55 -20.34
N LEU A 226 2.25 29.40 -21.22
CA LEU A 226 1.11 30.31 -21.37
C LEU A 226 -0.17 29.67 -20.82
N ARG A 227 -1.00 30.49 -20.17
CA ARG A 227 -2.30 30.06 -19.64
C ARG A 227 -3.35 29.99 -20.75
N PRO A 228 -4.07 28.87 -20.94
CA PRO A 228 -5.15 28.77 -21.91
C PRO A 228 -6.23 29.84 -21.69
N THR A 229 -6.67 30.51 -22.76
CA THR A 229 -7.66 31.59 -22.69
C THR A 229 -9.04 31.11 -22.25
N THR A 230 -9.43 29.90 -22.65
CA THR A 230 -10.65 29.21 -22.20
C THR A 230 -10.36 28.29 -21.01
N PRO A 231 -11.21 28.27 -19.97
CA PRO A 231 -11.13 27.26 -18.90
C PRO A 231 -11.32 25.85 -19.45
N ARG A 232 -10.60 24.87 -18.90
CA ARG A 232 -10.81 23.44 -19.22
C ARG A 232 -12.12 22.97 -18.58
N LEU A 233 -12.99 22.33 -19.35
CA LEU A 233 -14.26 21.77 -18.86
C LEU A 233 -14.04 20.40 -18.19
N THR A 234 -13.33 20.41 -17.06
CA THR A 234 -12.94 19.21 -16.30
C THR A 234 -13.32 19.28 -14.84
N MET A 235 -13.29 18.13 -14.18
CA MET A 235 -13.60 17.98 -12.77
C MET A 235 -12.78 18.92 -11.88
N GLY A 236 -11.48 19.07 -12.16
CA GLY A 236 -10.59 19.79 -11.26
C GLY A 236 -10.40 19.06 -9.91
N CYS A 237 -9.81 19.75 -8.94
CA CYS A 237 -9.54 19.14 -7.63
C CYS A 237 -9.36 20.15 -6.48
N PHE A 238 -9.57 19.65 -5.26
CA PHE A 238 -9.16 20.31 -4.03
C PHE A 238 -7.68 20.06 -3.74
N THR A 239 -6.94 21.08 -3.31
CA THR A 239 -5.52 20.93 -2.90
C THR A 239 -5.13 21.88 -1.77
N GLU A 240 -4.14 21.49 -0.99
CA GLU A 240 -3.45 22.34 0.01
C GLU A 240 -2.05 22.76 -0.47
N SER A 241 -1.55 22.16 -1.57
CA SER A 241 -0.25 22.50 -2.16
C SER A 241 -0.35 23.79 -2.97
N LEU A 242 0.34 24.85 -2.51
CA LEU A 242 0.39 26.13 -3.22
C LEU A 242 0.98 25.99 -4.63
N THR A 243 2.04 25.18 -4.76
CA THR A 243 2.71 24.90 -6.03
C THR A 243 1.78 24.19 -7.02
N MET A 244 0.96 23.24 -6.55
CA MET A 244 -0.02 22.57 -7.40
C MET A 244 -1.19 23.47 -7.76
N ALA A 245 -1.67 24.31 -6.83
CA ALA A 245 -2.68 25.31 -7.13
C ALA A 245 -2.19 26.30 -8.21
N MET A 246 -0.93 26.74 -8.17
CA MET A 246 -0.32 27.53 -9.25
C MET A 246 -0.32 26.77 -10.58
N ARG A 247 0.22 25.53 -10.63
CA ARG A 247 0.26 24.74 -11.87
C ARG A 247 -1.13 24.52 -12.48
N LEU A 248 -2.13 24.19 -11.65
CA LEU A 248 -3.52 23.99 -12.11
C LEU A 248 -4.16 25.28 -12.63
N PHE A 249 -3.91 26.43 -11.98
CA PHE A 249 -4.37 27.73 -12.46
C PHE A 249 -3.78 28.08 -13.81
N ASP A 250 -2.47 27.85 -13.98
CA ASP A 250 -1.74 28.14 -15.21
C ASP A 250 -2.12 27.18 -16.34
N MET A 251 -2.46 25.92 -16.05
CA MET A 251 -3.09 24.99 -17.02
C MET A 251 -4.59 25.30 -17.28
N ASN A 252 -5.14 26.28 -16.57
CA ASN A 252 -6.55 26.71 -16.53
C ASN A 252 -7.55 25.57 -16.23
N ILE A 253 -7.14 24.64 -15.35
CA ILE A 253 -7.96 23.56 -14.80
C ILE A 253 -8.68 24.07 -13.53
N PRO A 254 -9.98 23.79 -13.34
CA PRO A 254 -10.72 24.14 -12.12
C PRO A 254 -10.00 23.68 -10.84
N LEU A 255 -9.89 24.57 -9.84
CA LEU A 255 -9.20 24.24 -8.59
C LEU A 255 -9.83 24.92 -7.37
N TRP A 256 -9.66 24.27 -6.22
CA TRP A 256 -10.12 24.74 -4.92
C TRP A 256 -9.00 24.62 -3.90
N LEU A 257 -8.29 25.74 -3.68
CA LEU A 257 -7.18 25.84 -2.75
C LEU A 257 -7.71 25.95 -1.31
N VAL A 258 -7.47 24.92 -0.52
CA VAL A 258 -7.85 24.83 0.90
C VAL A 258 -6.69 25.38 1.74
N ARG A 259 -6.98 26.32 2.66
CA ARG A 259 -5.97 26.95 3.54
C ARG A 259 -6.52 27.17 4.95
N PRO A 260 -5.69 27.13 6.01
CA PRO A 260 -6.09 27.57 7.35
C PRO A 260 -6.51 29.05 7.34
N LYS A 261 -7.58 29.41 8.09
CA LYS A 261 -8.10 30.77 8.21
C LYS A 261 -7.00 31.83 8.47
N ALA A 262 -6.17 31.58 9.47
CA ALA A 262 -5.11 32.50 9.87
C ALA A 262 -4.11 32.80 8.74
N ALA A 263 -3.71 31.79 7.97
CA ALA A 263 -2.77 31.95 6.86
C ALA A 263 -3.34 32.77 5.69
N VAL A 264 -4.67 32.84 5.54
CA VAL A 264 -5.33 33.72 4.56
C VAL A 264 -5.44 35.14 5.09
N LEU A 265 -5.91 35.32 6.33
CA LEU A 265 -6.13 36.63 6.96
C LEU A 265 -4.82 37.39 7.27
N GLN A 266 -3.71 36.68 7.45
CA GLN A 266 -2.36 37.28 7.58
C GLN A 266 -1.75 37.68 6.23
N GLY A 267 -2.30 37.21 5.10
CA GLY A 267 -1.79 37.48 3.77
C GLY A 267 -2.56 38.58 3.04
N LYS A 268 -1.94 39.24 2.06
CA LYS A 268 -2.60 40.20 1.16
C LYS A 268 -3.42 39.48 0.07
N ILE A 269 -4.37 38.64 0.50
CA ILE A 269 -5.09 37.71 -0.36
C ILE A 269 -6.45 38.31 -0.74
N TYR A 270 -6.51 38.90 -1.93
CA TYR A 270 -7.78 39.30 -2.56
C TYR A 270 -8.73 38.10 -2.75
N ILE A 271 -9.96 38.25 -2.28
CA ILE A 271 -11.09 37.33 -2.52
C ILE A 271 -12.28 38.19 -2.94
N LYS A 272 -12.83 37.99 -4.14
CA LYS A 272 -13.91 38.83 -4.68
C LYS A 272 -15.26 38.66 -3.96
N LEU A 273 -15.56 37.44 -3.51
CA LEU A 273 -16.80 37.10 -2.81
C LEU A 273 -16.53 36.09 -1.68
N ALA A 274 -16.85 36.46 -0.45
CA ALA A 274 -16.84 35.55 0.69
C ALA A 274 -18.23 34.92 0.89
N THR A 275 -18.31 33.66 1.32
CA THR A 275 -19.59 33.07 1.77
C THR A 275 -19.40 31.86 2.69
N SER A 276 -20.48 31.46 3.36
CA SER A 276 -20.60 30.20 4.10
C SER A 276 -21.32 29.10 3.29
N ARG A 277 -21.76 29.37 2.06
CA ARG A 277 -22.45 28.41 1.18
C ARG A 277 -21.45 27.61 0.33
N THR A 278 -21.64 26.30 0.26
CA THR A 278 -21.00 25.41 -0.75
C THR A 278 -22.08 24.94 -1.70
N TRP A 279 -21.73 24.71 -2.98
CA TRP A 279 -22.61 24.05 -3.93
C TRP A 279 -22.67 22.55 -3.57
N ALA A 280 -23.87 22.02 -3.36
CA ALA A 280 -24.10 20.66 -2.90
C ALA A 280 -24.40 19.72 -4.08
N ALA A 281 -24.27 18.40 -3.88
CA ALA A 281 -24.44 17.39 -4.91
C ALA A 281 -25.87 17.39 -5.53
N GLU A 282 -26.85 17.72 -4.69
CA GLU A 282 -28.27 17.87 -4.99
C GLU A 282 -28.60 19.18 -5.74
N SER A 283 -27.61 20.08 -5.89
CA SER A 283 -27.75 21.39 -6.52
C SER A 283 -27.13 21.48 -7.93
N LEU A 284 -26.55 20.37 -8.42
CA LEU A 284 -26.16 20.20 -9.82
C LEU A 284 -27.40 19.97 -10.69
N SER A 285 -27.31 20.26 -11.99
CA SER A 285 -28.38 20.02 -12.96
C SER A 285 -27.91 19.07 -14.07
N PRO A 286 -28.47 17.84 -14.17
CA PRO A 286 -29.28 17.16 -13.17
C PRO A 286 -28.47 16.80 -11.90
N PRO A 287 -29.14 16.55 -10.75
CA PRO A 287 -28.46 16.30 -9.48
C PRO A 287 -27.77 14.93 -9.43
N VAL A 288 -26.67 14.86 -8.67
CA VAL A 288 -25.96 13.60 -8.40
C VAL A 288 -26.77 12.72 -7.46
N CYS A 289 -26.84 11.40 -7.72
CA CYS A 289 -27.55 10.50 -6.83
C CYS A 289 -26.82 10.37 -5.48
N ILE A 290 -27.48 10.78 -4.39
CA ILE A 290 -27.02 10.57 -3.02
C ILE A 290 -27.78 9.45 -2.28
N GLN A 291 -28.79 8.86 -2.93
CA GLN A 291 -29.57 7.77 -2.34
C GLN A 291 -28.77 6.47 -2.44
N ARG A 292 -28.13 6.08 -1.33
CA ARG A 292 -27.39 4.81 -1.18
C ARG A 292 -28.22 3.62 -1.66
N HIS A 293 -27.56 2.66 -2.30
CA HIS A 293 -28.16 1.40 -2.71
C HIS A 293 -28.48 0.54 -1.47
N ASN A 294 -29.70 0.00 -1.39
CA ASN A 294 -30.22 -0.63 -0.18
C ASN A 294 -29.41 -1.86 0.28
N PHE A 295 -28.79 -2.59 -0.66
CA PHE A 295 -28.22 -3.92 -0.44
C PHE A 295 -26.69 -4.00 -0.63
N LEU A 296 -26.07 -3.00 -1.26
CA LEU A 296 -24.64 -2.99 -1.58
C LEU A 296 -23.88 -2.14 -0.55
N GLN A 297 -22.79 -2.68 0.00
CA GLN A 297 -22.19 -2.15 1.22
C GLN A 297 -21.19 -1.02 0.94
N GLU A 298 -20.73 -0.37 2.01
CA GLU A 298 -19.67 0.63 1.99
C GLU A 298 -18.33 -0.02 1.61
N ILE A 299 -17.64 0.50 0.58
CA ILE A 299 -16.36 -0.02 0.07
C ILE A 299 -15.13 0.68 0.67
N TYR A 300 -15.34 1.82 1.34
CA TYR A 300 -14.29 2.63 1.96
C TYR A 300 -14.89 3.57 3.02
N ASN A 301 -14.24 3.68 4.18
CA ASN A 301 -14.70 4.55 5.28
C ASN A 301 -13.57 5.27 6.05
N ALA A 302 -12.67 5.93 5.31
CA ALA A 302 -11.52 6.66 5.86
C ALA A 302 -11.36 8.05 5.19
N SER A 303 -10.18 8.67 5.23
CA SER A 303 -10.01 10.06 4.78
C SER A 303 -9.90 10.18 3.24
N PRO A 304 -10.73 11.01 2.58
CA PRO A 304 -10.68 11.18 1.12
C PRO A 304 -9.40 11.86 0.60
N ARG A 305 -8.50 12.26 1.51
CA ARG A 305 -7.16 12.78 1.22
C ARG A 305 -6.15 11.69 0.83
N VAL A 306 -6.47 10.42 1.07
CA VAL A 306 -5.56 9.29 0.79
C VAL A 306 -5.94 8.63 -0.53
N ALA A 307 -4.97 8.42 -1.42
CA ALA A 307 -5.13 7.84 -2.76
C ALA A 307 -5.92 6.51 -2.83
N ARG A 308 -6.03 5.80 -1.70
CA ARG A 308 -6.91 4.63 -1.53
C ARG A 308 -8.39 4.93 -1.82
N HIS A 309 -8.86 6.15 -1.58
CA HIS A 309 -10.23 6.62 -1.86
C HIS A 309 -10.62 6.51 -3.34
N TYR A 310 -9.67 6.76 -4.24
CA TYR A 310 -9.81 6.51 -5.67
C TYR A 310 -9.57 5.03 -6.02
N ILE A 311 -8.51 4.39 -5.47
CA ILE A 311 -8.15 3.00 -5.81
C ILE A 311 -9.31 2.03 -5.55
N VAL A 312 -10.04 2.17 -4.44
CA VAL A 312 -11.21 1.31 -4.15
C VAL A 312 -12.34 1.47 -5.15
N GLN A 313 -12.60 2.69 -5.65
CA GLN A 313 -13.61 2.97 -6.66
C GLN A 313 -13.22 2.43 -8.04
N ARG A 314 -11.91 2.49 -8.37
CA ARG A 314 -11.36 1.91 -9.60
C ARG A 314 -11.28 0.37 -9.57
N ALA A 315 -11.08 -0.22 -8.39
CA ALA A 315 -10.99 -1.66 -8.18
C ALA A 315 -12.35 -2.37 -8.06
N TYR A 316 -13.43 -1.61 -7.87
CA TYR A 316 -14.80 -2.12 -7.82
C TYR A 316 -15.33 -2.41 -9.23
N SER A 317 -15.46 -3.70 -9.58
CA SER A 317 -15.99 -4.14 -10.86
C SER A 317 -16.68 -5.51 -10.79
N ARG A 318 -17.80 -5.68 -11.52
CA ARG A 318 -18.53 -6.95 -11.70
C ARG A 318 -17.70 -8.03 -12.42
N THR A 319 -16.59 -7.66 -13.08
CA THR A 319 -15.59 -8.61 -13.61
C THR A 319 -14.93 -9.49 -12.53
N ARG A 320 -15.15 -9.19 -11.24
CA ARG A 320 -14.67 -9.95 -10.10
C ARG A 320 -15.86 -10.58 -9.36
N PRO A 321 -15.90 -11.92 -9.12
CA PRO A 321 -17.01 -12.59 -8.43
C PRO A 321 -17.27 -12.21 -6.96
N VAL A 322 -16.62 -11.17 -6.43
CA VAL A 322 -16.61 -10.79 -5.02
C VAL A 322 -16.59 -9.26 -4.91
N SER A 323 -17.58 -8.69 -4.21
CA SER A 323 -17.51 -7.29 -3.77
C SER A 323 -16.47 -7.17 -2.65
N PHE A 324 -15.24 -6.76 -3.01
CA PHE A 324 -14.17 -6.52 -2.05
C PHE A 324 -14.42 -5.25 -1.24
N HIS A 325 -15.09 -5.40 -0.09
CA HIS A 325 -15.22 -4.34 0.89
C HIS A 325 -13.96 -4.25 1.75
N LEU A 326 -13.28 -3.10 1.70
CA LEU A 326 -12.14 -2.79 2.56
C LEU A 326 -12.64 -1.90 3.70
N ASP A 327 -12.57 -2.40 4.94
CA ASP A 327 -13.15 -1.69 6.08
C ASP A 327 -12.36 -0.44 6.51
N GLY A 328 -12.75 0.20 7.62
CA GLY A 328 -12.03 1.36 8.17
C GLY A 328 -10.62 1.04 8.70
N LEU A 329 -10.31 -0.25 8.89
CA LEU A 329 -8.97 -0.80 9.17
C LEU A 329 -8.38 -1.45 7.91
N GLY A 330 -8.98 -1.16 6.74
CA GLY A 330 -8.60 -1.61 5.41
C GLY A 330 -8.64 -3.11 5.16
N GLN A 331 -9.15 -3.93 6.08
CA GLN A 331 -9.14 -5.39 5.92
C GLN A 331 -10.09 -5.80 4.80
N ALA A 332 -9.71 -6.82 4.02
CA ALA A 332 -10.62 -7.47 3.08
C ALA A 332 -11.71 -8.23 3.86
N VAL A 333 -12.78 -7.53 4.20
CA VAL A 333 -13.94 -8.11 4.88
C VAL A 333 -14.73 -8.89 3.84
N TYR A 334 -14.46 -10.19 3.78
CA TYR A 334 -15.29 -11.14 3.02
C TYR A 334 -16.66 -11.25 3.70
N ARG A 335 -17.55 -10.35 3.30
CA ARG A 335 -18.98 -10.63 3.26
C ARG A 335 -19.29 -11.01 1.83
N PRO A 336 -19.95 -12.15 1.58
CA PRO A 336 -20.62 -12.35 0.31
C PRO A 336 -21.50 -11.13 0.02
N ILE A 337 -21.66 -10.78 -1.27
CA ILE A 337 -22.93 -10.24 -1.73
C ILE A 337 -24.01 -11.18 -1.16
N PRO A 338 -25.08 -10.69 -0.49
CA PRO A 338 -26.10 -11.57 0.05
C PRO A 338 -26.62 -12.51 -1.07
N HIS A 339 -26.18 -13.77 -1.06
CA HIS A 339 -26.55 -14.75 -2.09
C HIS A 339 -28.06 -15.01 -2.10
N ASN A 340 -28.74 -14.65 -1.02
CA ASN A 340 -30.19 -14.60 -1.00
C ASN A 340 -30.78 -13.63 -2.03
N ASP A 341 -30.14 -12.53 -2.43
CA ASP A 341 -30.85 -11.47 -3.17
C ASP A 341 -30.29 -11.15 -4.56
N MET A 342 -28.99 -11.37 -4.84
CA MET A 342 -28.49 -11.47 -6.23
C MET A 342 -28.12 -12.91 -6.64
N GLY A 343 -27.99 -13.84 -5.68
CA GLY A 343 -27.64 -15.24 -5.95
C GLY A 343 -28.83 -16.12 -6.34
N LYS A 344 -30.08 -15.70 -6.04
CA LYS A 344 -31.30 -16.41 -6.51
C LYS A 344 -31.34 -16.48 -8.04
N ASP A 345 -31.05 -15.37 -8.71
CA ASP A 345 -31.20 -15.25 -10.16
C ASP A 345 -30.09 -16.02 -10.90
N ALA A 346 -28.86 -15.98 -10.41
CA ALA A 346 -27.80 -16.87 -10.91
C ALA A 346 -28.16 -18.35 -10.76
N HIS A 347 -28.83 -18.73 -9.67
CA HIS A 347 -29.23 -20.13 -9.45
C HIS A 347 -30.43 -20.53 -10.34
N SER A 348 -31.43 -19.66 -10.53
CA SER A 348 -32.53 -19.92 -11.47
C SER A 348 -32.02 -19.96 -12.91
N ILE A 349 -31.14 -19.06 -13.33
CA ILE A 349 -30.53 -19.07 -14.67
C ILE A 349 -29.76 -20.38 -14.92
N ILE A 350 -29.07 -20.94 -13.91
CA ILE A 350 -28.40 -22.25 -14.04
C ILE A 350 -29.41 -23.41 -14.17
N LEU A 351 -30.50 -23.39 -13.38
CA LEU A 351 -31.57 -24.39 -13.46
C LEU A 351 -32.35 -24.32 -14.78
N ASP A 352 -32.68 -23.12 -15.26
CA ASP A 352 -33.38 -22.90 -16.52
C ASP A 352 -32.46 -23.17 -17.73
N LEU A 353 -31.17 -22.82 -17.70
CA LEU A 353 -30.23 -23.22 -18.75
C LEU A 353 -30.05 -24.74 -18.84
N ALA A 354 -30.06 -25.46 -17.71
CA ALA A 354 -30.08 -26.92 -17.72
C ALA A 354 -31.40 -27.46 -18.31
N THR A 355 -32.53 -26.85 -17.96
CA THR A 355 -33.88 -27.25 -18.42
C THR A 355 -34.08 -26.97 -19.92
N MET A 356 -33.65 -25.81 -20.42
CA MET A 356 -33.69 -25.44 -21.84
C MET A 356 -32.75 -26.34 -22.67
N ARG A 357 -31.56 -26.67 -22.16
CA ARG A 357 -30.67 -27.65 -22.82
C ARG A 357 -31.25 -29.06 -22.86
N ALA A 358 -32.03 -29.45 -21.84
CA ALA A 358 -32.76 -30.72 -21.82
C ALA A 358 -34.00 -30.74 -22.74
N GLN A 359 -34.41 -29.59 -23.30
CA GLN A 359 -35.56 -29.47 -24.21
C GLN A 359 -35.16 -29.20 -25.68
N GLY A 360 -33.86 -29.27 -26.00
CA GLY A 360 -33.39 -29.26 -27.39
C GLY A 360 -33.88 -30.50 -28.17
N PRO A 361 -34.26 -30.36 -29.45
CA PRO A 361 -34.75 -31.49 -30.23
C PRO A 361 -33.64 -32.52 -30.48
N PRO A 362 -33.96 -33.84 -30.50
CA PRO A 362 -32.96 -34.87 -30.76
C PRO A 362 -32.52 -34.85 -32.23
N LEU A 363 -31.33 -34.31 -32.48
CA LEU A 363 -30.57 -34.63 -33.69
C LEU A 363 -30.16 -36.11 -33.59
N GLY A 364 -30.89 -36.97 -34.30
CA GLY A 364 -30.58 -38.39 -34.37
C GLY A 364 -29.56 -38.69 -35.47
N GLU A 365 -28.80 -39.77 -35.26
CA GLU A 365 -28.19 -40.52 -36.36
C GLU A 365 -28.12 -42.01 -36.00
N SER A 366 -27.89 -42.87 -36.99
CA SER A 366 -28.43 -44.24 -37.01
C SER A 366 -27.36 -45.34 -37.01
N THR A 367 -27.79 -46.55 -36.60
CA THR A 367 -27.18 -47.87 -36.91
C THR A 367 -25.69 -48.09 -36.52
N SER A 368 -25.40 -48.81 -35.41
CA SER A 368 -25.26 -50.29 -35.33
C SER A 368 -23.77 -50.76 -35.37
N SER A 369 -23.32 -51.91 -34.85
CA SER A 369 -24.04 -53.13 -34.42
C SER A 369 -23.28 -54.02 -33.39
N THR A 370 -24.05 -54.82 -32.62
CA THR A 370 -23.75 -56.16 -32.02
C THR A 370 -22.67 -56.41 -30.92
N GLY A 371 -23.06 -57.22 -29.90
CA GLY A 371 -22.18 -57.94 -28.94
C GLY A 371 -22.47 -57.64 -27.44
N ALA A 372 -23.52 -58.16 -26.80
CA ALA A 372 -23.59 -59.45 -26.08
C ALA A 372 -22.47 -59.67 -25.01
N GLY A 373 -22.72 -59.80 -23.69
CA GLY A 373 -23.97 -59.80 -22.87
C GLY A 373 -23.68 -59.30 -21.42
N SER A 374 -24.22 -59.78 -20.29
CA SER A 374 -25.12 -60.92 -19.96
C SER A 374 -25.79 -60.73 -18.56
N THR A 375 -26.45 -61.77 -18.02
CA THR A 375 -27.17 -61.89 -16.72
C THR A 375 -26.25 -62.00 -15.46
N ALA A 376 -26.65 -61.94 -14.17
CA ALA A 376 -27.95 -62.23 -13.53
C ALA A 376 -28.16 -61.67 -12.07
N THR A 377 -29.44 -61.59 -11.65
CA THR A 377 -30.05 -61.83 -10.30
C THR A 377 -29.56 -61.22 -8.97
N SER A 378 -30.40 -60.28 -8.51
CA SER A 378 -30.90 -59.95 -7.15
C SER A 378 -31.03 -60.99 -6.01
N ALA A 379 -30.87 -60.50 -4.76
CA ALA A 379 -31.70 -60.71 -3.53
C ALA A 379 -31.31 -59.64 -2.47
N GLN A 380 -32.08 -59.07 -1.50
CA GLN A 380 -33.47 -59.15 -0.96
C GLN A 380 -33.82 -60.10 0.22
N ALA A 381 -33.54 -59.67 1.48
CA ALA A 381 -34.42 -59.72 2.69
C ALA A 381 -33.61 -59.20 3.93
N SER A 382 -34.02 -58.32 4.85
CA SER A 382 -35.30 -57.81 5.40
C SER A 382 -35.93 -58.62 6.55
N SER A 383 -35.81 -58.11 7.80
CA SER A 383 -36.82 -58.10 8.90
C SER A 383 -36.15 -57.98 10.29
N ARG A 384 -36.73 -57.45 11.39
CA ARG A 384 -37.61 -56.28 11.67
C ARG A 384 -37.92 -56.24 13.18
N GLN A 385 -37.68 -55.13 13.89
CA GLN A 385 -38.47 -54.73 15.07
C GLN A 385 -38.22 -53.25 15.45
N GLN A 386 -39.14 -52.66 16.22
CA GLN A 386 -39.27 -51.23 16.59
C GLN A 386 -39.78 -51.19 18.06
N PRO A 387 -40.17 -50.04 18.66
CA PRO A 387 -39.73 -48.63 18.52
C PRO A 387 -39.31 -48.02 19.89
N THR A 388 -38.94 -46.73 19.96
CA THR A 388 -39.73 -45.64 20.62
C THR A 388 -38.96 -44.33 20.85
N SER A 389 -39.74 -43.24 20.84
CA SER A 389 -39.58 -41.86 21.35
C SER A 389 -38.78 -41.62 22.64
N SER A 390 -38.34 -40.40 23.01
CA SER A 390 -38.15 -39.11 22.31
C SER A 390 -37.63 -38.03 23.30
N SER A 391 -36.89 -37.03 22.81
CA SER A 391 -36.79 -35.63 23.32
C SER A 391 -36.74 -35.31 24.84
N SER A 392 -35.78 -34.48 25.25
CA SER A 392 -35.89 -33.67 26.48
C SER A 392 -35.56 -32.18 26.21
N LYS A 393 -36.17 -31.28 26.98
CA LYS A 393 -35.99 -29.82 26.92
C LYS A 393 -35.58 -29.26 28.29
N SER A 394 -35.03 -28.05 28.27
CA SER A 394 -34.65 -27.22 29.42
C SER A 394 -35.83 -26.67 30.24
N SER A 395 -35.61 -26.41 31.55
CA SER A 395 -36.22 -25.29 32.29
C SER A 395 -35.45 -24.95 33.59
N HIS A 396 -35.79 -23.83 34.24
CA HIS A 396 -35.07 -23.24 35.40
C HIS A 396 -35.86 -23.25 36.72
N SER A 397 -35.18 -23.09 37.86
CA SER A 397 -35.51 -22.11 38.94
C SER A 397 -34.27 -21.95 39.88
N SER A 398 -33.79 -20.75 40.28
CA SER A 398 -34.23 -19.80 41.33
C SER A 398 -33.68 -20.10 42.76
N ARG A 399 -33.44 -19.18 43.73
CA ARG A 399 -33.17 -17.71 43.76
C ARG A 399 -32.90 -17.22 45.22
N ASN A 400 -31.87 -16.36 45.45
CA ASN A 400 -31.55 -15.60 46.69
C ASN A 400 -31.26 -16.44 47.98
N GLN A 401 -30.60 -15.98 49.06
CA GLN A 401 -30.39 -14.63 49.65
C GLN A 401 -28.96 -14.43 50.25
N GLY A 402 -28.60 -13.19 50.61
CA GLY A 402 -27.55 -12.86 51.61
C GLY A 402 -28.16 -12.54 52.99
N PRO A 403 -27.51 -11.78 53.93
CA PRO A 403 -26.35 -10.89 53.75
C PRO A 403 -25.31 -10.92 54.93
N TYR A 404 -24.59 -9.80 55.13
CA TYR A 404 -23.68 -9.40 56.23
C TYR A 404 -22.16 -9.61 56.10
N THR A 405 -21.42 -8.90 56.95
CA THR A 405 -20.09 -8.30 56.70
C THR A 405 -19.05 -8.60 57.80
N LYS A 406 -17.76 -8.41 57.49
CA LYS A 406 -16.75 -7.74 58.36
C LYS A 406 -15.40 -7.52 57.65
N PHE A 407 -14.57 -6.64 58.23
CA PHE A 407 -13.23 -6.23 57.75
C PHE A 407 -12.11 -7.18 58.23
N ALA A 408 -10.91 -7.03 57.65
CA ALA A 408 -9.70 -7.83 57.90
C ALA A 408 -9.01 -7.52 59.26
N PRO A 409 -7.95 -8.29 59.65
CA PRO A 409 -6.58 -7.84 59.32
C PRO A 409 -5.56 -8.97 58.96
N MET A 410 -4.31 -8.57 58.71
CA MET A 410 -3.18 -9.43 58.25
C MET A 410 -2.66 -10.45 59.29
N ARG A 411 -1.99 -11.51 58.80
CA ARG A 411 -0.63 -11.92 59.25
C ARG A 411 0.10 -12.93 58.33
N GLY A 412 1.24 -12.50 57.78
CA GLY A 412 2.47 -13.25 57.46
C GLY A 412 2.44 -14.68 56.89
N VAL A 413 2.84 -14.81 55.62
CA VAL A 413 3.55 -15.99 55.08
C VAL A 413 4.92 -15.55 54.54
N LYS A 414 5.91 -16.43 54.54
CA LYS A 414 7.35 -16.07 54.60
C LYS A 414 7.98 -15.82 53.23
N PHE A 415 8.85 -14.82 53.17
CA PHE A 415 9.79 -14.58 52.06
C PHE A 415 10.89 -15.65 52.09
N GLN A 416 11.13 -16.35 50.97
CA GLN A 416 12.32 -17.20 50.79
C GLN A 416 13.32 -16.47 49.88
N PRO A 417 14.57 -16.24 50.31
CA PRO A 417 15.59 -15.68 49.43
C PRO A 417 16.01 -16.75 48.41
N ASN A 418 15.75 -16.51 47.13
CA ASN A 418 16.22 -17.41 46.08
C ASN A 418 17.76 -17.37 46.05
N THR A 419 18.40 -18.49 46.36
CA THR A 419 19.85 -18.55 46.55
C THR A 419 20.56 -18.30 45.22
N ARG A 420 21.41 -17.26 45.20
CA ARG A 420 22.25 -16.91 44.06
C ARG A 420 23.32 -17.98 43.87
N THR A 421 22.99 -19.05 43.14
CA THR A 421 23.95 -20.09 42.74
C THR A 421 25.12 -19.44 42.01
N GLU A 422 26.31 -19.96 42.23
CA GLU A 422 27.55 -19.34 41.79
C GLU A 422 27.62 -19.21 40.26
N VAL A 423 28.24 -18.12 39.79
CA VAL A 423 28.41 -17.87 38.36
C VAL A 423 29.42 -18.88 37.82
N SER A 424 28.93 -19.95 37.21
CA SER A 424 29.77 -20.93 36.53
C SER A 424 30.69 -20.21 35.53
N PRO A 425 32.02 -20.44 35.56
CA PRO A 425 32.97 -19.69 34.75
C PRO A 425 32.90 -20.13 33.28
N TRP A 426 31.96 -19.54 32.55
CA TRP A 426 31.84 -19.69 31.10
C TRP A 426 33.16 -19.29 30.42
N LYS A 427 33.77 -20.25 29.71
CA LYS A 427 35.06 -20.09 29.05
C LYS A 427 35.01 -18.90 28.08
N GLN A 428 36.07 -18.09 28.08
CA GLN A 428 36.21 -16.91 27.23
C GLN A 428 36.48 -17.31 25.77
N GLY A 429 35.46 -17.78 25.06
CA GLY A 429 35.45 -17.77 23.60
C GLY A 429 35.29 -16.34 23.06
N PRO A 430 35.62 -16.08 21.78
CA PRO A 430 35.37 -14.79 21.16
C PRO A 430 33.87 -14.47 21.22
N LYS A 431 33.54 -13.28 21.74
CA LYS A 431 32.14 -12.88 22.01
C LYS A 431 31.30 -12.72 20.74
N PHE A 432 31.97 -12.47 19.62
CA PHE A 432 31.39 -12.40 18.28
C PHE A 432 32.26 -13.25 17.35
N GLU A 433 31.64 -14.21 16.66
CA GLU A 433 32.31 -15.09 15.71
C GLU A 433 31.43 -15.23 14.46
N GLU A 434 31.98 -14.86 13.30
CA GLU A 434 31.31 -15.02 12.02
C GLU A 434 31.50 -16.47 11.52
N ILE A 435 30.41 -17.24 11.48
CA ILE A 435 30.34 -18.60 10.90
C ILE A 435 30.40 -18.49 9.37
N ASP A 436 31.00 -19.48 8.71
CA ASP A 436 31.47 -19.37 7.33
C ASP A 436 31.14 -20.61 6.49
N GLY A 437 30.20 -20.46 5.55
CA GLY A 437 29.81 -21.50 4.58
C GLY A 437 28.93 -22.62 5.14
N VAL A 438 28.25 -23.31 4.21
CA VAL A 438 27.19 -24.33 4.44
C VAL A 438 25.96 -23.76 5.18
N ASP A 439 24.84 -23.71 4.48
CA ASP A 439 23.57 -23.07 4.89
C ASP A 439 23.68 -21.57 5.28
N GLN A 440 24.81 -20.92 4.98
CA GLN A 440 25.08 -19.51 5.24
C GLN A 440 25.91 -18.87 4.11
N PRO A 441 25.74 -17.55 3.83
CA PRO A 441 26.65 -16.75 3.00
C PRO A 441 28.11 -16.80 3.49
N TYR A 442 29.08 -16.72 2.59
CA TYR A 442 30.51 -16.86 2.93
C TYR A 442 31.08 -15.56 3.51
N THR A 443 32.07 -15.68 4.40
CA THR A 443 32.68 -14.55 5.09
C THR A 443 33.64 -13.75 4.20
N ILE A 444 33.85 -12.48 4.57
CA ILE A 444 34.91 -11.64 4.02
C ILE A 444 35.99 -11.54 5.10
N GLY A 445 37.21 -12.00 4.79
CA GLY A 445 38.27 -12.19 5.80
C GLY A 445 38.59 -10.94 6.64
N ALA A 446 38.63 -9.75 6.03
CA ALA A 446 38.85 -8.49 6.76
C ALA A 446 37.73 -8.20 7.78
N TRP A 447 36.46 -8.33 7.37
CA TRP A 447 35.30 -8.11 8.25
C TRP A 447 35.20 -9.18 9.35
N ARG A 448 35.47 -10.45 9.03
CA ARG A 448 35.55 -11.55 10.01
C ARG A 448 36.64 -11.29 11.05
N HIS A 449 37.82 -10.85 10.61
CA HIS A 449 38.92 -10.50 11.50
C HIS A 449 38.57 -9.31 12.40
N ALA A 450 38.00 -8.24 11.84
CA ALA A 450 37.60 -7.05 12.59
C ALA A 450 36.55 -7.36 13.67
N VAL A 451 35.48 -8.09 13.34
CA VAL A 451 34.41 -8.45 14.30
C VAL A 451 34.93 -9.36 15.42
N ALA A 452 35.86 -10.28 15.11
CA ALA A 452 36.44 -11.19 16.10
C ALA A 452 37.45 -10.53 17.06
N ASN A 453 38.08 -9.42 16.66
CA ASN A 453 39.16 -8.75 17.40
C ASN A 453 38.76 -7.39 18.03
N LEU A 454 37.46 -7.14 18.23
CA LEU A 454 36.96 -5.95 18.92
C LEU A 454 37.50 -5.85 20.36
N ASP A 455 38.07 -4.70 20.72
CA ASP A 455 38.51 -4.42 22.09
C ASP A 455 37.33 -4.05 22.98
N PHE A 456 36.98 -4.98 23.88
CA PHE A 456 35.92 -4.81 24.88
C PHE A 456 36.33 -3.93 26.08
N ARG A 457 37.59 -3.50 26.17
CA ARG A 457 38.17 -2.74 27.29
C ARG A 457 38.11 -1.23 27.07
N ARG A 458 37.90 -0.79 25.83
CA ARG A 458 37.85 0.63 25.44
C ARG A 458 36.68 1.34 26.15
N PRO A 459 36.85 2.60 26.63
CA PRO A 459 35.74 3.35 27.20
C PRO A 459 34.61 3.53 26.19
N ARG A 460 33.39 3.15 26.58
CA ARG A 460 32.17 3.45 25.82
C ARG A 460 31.78 4.91 26.05
N MET A 461 31.05 5.49 25.09
CA MET A 461 30.41 6.78 25.35
C MET A 461 29.37 6.64 26.47
N GLU A 462 29.20 7.70 27.27
CA GLU A 462 28.57 7.64 28.60
C GLU A 462 27.11 7.17 28.57
N GLU A 463 26.38 7.44 27.48
CA GLU A 463 25.11 6.80 27.16
C GLU A 463 25.21 6.03 25.82
N PRO A 464 25.39 4.70 25.83
CA PRO A 464 25.48 3.92 24.59
C PRO A 464 24.12 3.87 23.88
N LYS A 465 24.09 4.27 22.60
CA LYS A 465 22.87 4.22 21.78
C LYS A 465 22.40 2.76 21.69
N THR A 466 21.12 2.53 22.03
CA THR A 466 20.61 1.20 22.43
C THR A 466 20.93 0.05 21.46
N HIS A 467 21.06 -1.18 22.00
CA HIS A 467 21.24 -2.44 21.26
C HIS A 467 20.05 -2.80 20.32
N SER A 468 19.89 -2.01 19.27
CA SER A 468 18.77 -2.05 18.34
C SER A 468 19.29 -2.25 16.90
N TYR A 469 18.42 -2.76 16.04
CA TYR A 469 18.75 -3.17 14.67
C TYR A 469 17.62 -2.77 13.72
N ALA A 470 17.96 -2.25 12.55
CA ALA A 470 17.01 -1.83 11.52
C ALA A 470 16.37 -3.01 10.76
N LEU A 471 17.06 -4.16 10.73
CA LEU A 471 16.58 -5.44 10.20
C LEU A 471 16.75 -6.53 11.28
N PRO A 472 16.06 -7.68 11.19
CA PRO A 472 16.28 -8.75 12.15
C PRO A 472 17.70 -9.30 12.03
N PRO A 473 18.47 -9.42 13.13
CA PRO A 473 19.85 -9.90 13.07
C PRO A 473 19.97 -11.28 12.39
N PRO A 474 20.97 -11.51 11.51
CA PRO A 474 21.11 -12.78 10.79
C PRO A 474 21.06 -14.02 11.68
N PHE A 475 21.64 -13.96 12.89
CA PHE A 475 21.61 -15.06 13.87
C PHE A 475 20.22 -15.44 14.39
N LEU A 476 19.15 -14.69 14.09
CA LEU A 476 17.77 -15.10 14.41
C LEU A 476 17.25 -16.18 13.47
N PHE A 477 17.74 -16.21 12.23
CA PHE A 477 17.47 -17.24 11.21
C PHE A 477 18.36 -18.48 11.42
N MET A 478 19.49 -18.33 12.09
CA MET A 478 20.45 -19.40 12.38
C MET A 478 20.15 -20.13 13.70
N GLY A 479 20.53 -21.41 13.80
CA GLY A 479 20.50 -22.18 15.05
C GLY A 479 19.11 -22.56 15.56
N GLY A 480 18.79 -23.86 15.53
CA GLY A 480 17.54 -24.42 16.04
C GLY A 480 17.12 -25.67 15.28
N ASN A 481 15.95 -26.22 15.61
CA ASN A 481 15.34 -27.24 14.76
C ASN A 481 14.78 -26.63 13.46
N ALA A 482 14.62 -27.46 12.42
CA ALA A 482 14.13 -27.02 11.11
C ALA A 482 12.76 -26.30 11.20
N GLY A 483 11.88 -26.69 12.13
CA GLY A 483 10.61 -26.03 12.37
C GLY A 483 10.74 -24.57 12.83
N ARG A 484 11.70 -24.26 13.72
CA ARG A 484 12.01 -22.89 14.16
C ARG A 484 12.51 -22.04 13.00
N ILE A 485 13.46 -22.59 12.22
CA ILE A 485 14.08 -21.88 11.09
C ILE A 485 13.02 -21.61 10.02
N LYS A 486 12.23 -22.63 9.65
CA LYS A 486 11.06 -22.50 8.78
C LYS A 486 10.14 -21.38 9.26
N GLN A 487 9.66 -21.43 10.51
CA GLN A 487 8.76 -20.42 11.07
C GLN A 487 9.32 -18.99 10.96
N VAL A 488 10.60 -18.78 11.33
CA VAL A 488 11.24 -17.46 11.26
C VAL A 488 11.36 -16.95 9.82
N ILE A 489 11.70 -17.83 8.87
CA ILE A 489 11.76 -17.47 7.44
C ILE A 489 10.37 -17.13 6.90
N CYS A 490 9.34 -17.92 7.23
CA CYS A 490 7.96 -17.64 6.84
C CYS A 490 7.53 -16.26 7.38
N SER A 491 7.80 -15.96 8.66
CA SER A 491 7.51 -14.66 9.26
C SER A 491 8.22 -13.51 8.55
N TRP A 492 9.50 -13.68 8.16
CA TRP A 492 10.22 -12.66 7.40
C TRP A 492 9.63 -12.46 6.00
N LEU A 493 9.30 -13.53 5.28
CA LEU A 493 8.80 -13.43 3.89
C LEU A 493 7.47 -12.66 3.79
N HIS A 494 6.58 -12.77 4.78
CA HIS A 494 5.37 -11.95 4.87
C HIS A 494 5.69 -10.49 5.23
N LEU A 495 6.57 -10.27 6.22
CA LEU A 495 6.92 -8.94 6.73
C LEU A 495 7.83 -8.12 5.78
N ARG A 496 8.62 -8.77 4.92
CA ARG A 496 9.73 -8.17 4.16
C ARG A 496 9.30 -6.99 3.29
N ARG A 497 8.34 -7.18 2.38
CA ARG A 497 7.89 -6.12 1.43
C ARG A 497 7.46 -4.86 2.20
N MET A 498 6.87 -5.05 3.36
CA MET A 498 6.34 -4.02 4.26
C MET A 498 7.47 -3.27 4.98
N TRP A 499 8.42 -4.02 5.55
CA TRP A 499 9.51 -3.46 6.34
C TRP A 499 10.51 -2.69 5.48
N LEU A 500 10.87 -3.22 4.31
CA LEU A 500 11.75 -2.53 3.37
C LEU A 500 11.10 -1.23 2.84
N ALA A 501 9.79 -1.24 2.59
CA ALA A 501 9.07 -0.02 2.19
C ALA A 501 9.08 1.06 3.30
N GLN A 502 9.03 0.68 4.58
CA GLN A 502 9.18 1.65 5.68
C GLN A 502 10.63 2.13 5.83
N LEU A 503 11.64 1.28 5.63
CA LEU A 503 13.04 1.70 5.67
C LEU A 503 13.42 2.73 4.58
N ARG A 504 12.64 2.86 3.48
CA ARG A 504 12.78 3.95 2.49
C ARG A 504 12.19 5.29 2.95
N VAL A 505 11.09 5.25 3.72
CA VAL A 505 10.27 6.44 4.04
C VAL A 505 10.54 6.97 5.45
N ALA A 506 10.98 6.12 6.37
CA ALA A 506 11.41 6.54 7.69
C ALA A 506 12.64 7.44 7.58
N PRO A 507 12.75 8.52 8.38
CA PRO A 507 14.02 9.20 8.59
C PRO A 507 15.09 8.17 8.96
N GLU A 508 16.29 8.25 8.39
CA GLU A 508 17.29 7.20 8.59
C GLU A 508 17.61 6.98 10.08
N GLY A 509 17.93 5.74 10.50
CA GLY A 509 18.00 5.35 11.91
C GLY A 509 16.66 5.39 12.67
N SER A 510 15.59 5.89 12.04
CA SER A 510 14.20 5.97 12.49
C SER A 510 13.61 4.66 13.01
N LEU A 511 13.90 3.57 12.29
CA LEU A 511 13.14 2.33 12.33
C LEU A 511 13.99 1.18 12.90
N VAL A 512 14.22 1.19 14.22
CA VAL A 512 15.10 0.21 14.88
C VAL A 512 14.39 -0.52 16.03
N LEU A 513 14.60 -1.84 16.11
CA LEU A 513 14.05 -2.70 17.17
C LEU A 513 15.15 -3.40 17.96
N LYS A 514 14.91 -3.58 19.27
CA LYS A 514 15.77 -4.42 20.13
C LYS A 514 15.73 -5.87 19.65
N CYS A 515 16.84 -6.59 19.79
CA CYS A 515 16.93 -8.00 19.37
C CYS A 515 15.82 -8.89 19.97
N GLN A 516 15.39 -8.64 21.20
CA GLN A 516 14.26 -9.38 21.77
C GLN A 516 12.93 -9.07 21.08
N THR A 517 12.62 -7.80 20.78
CA THR A 517 11.40 -7.45 20.04
C THR A 517 11.43 -8.04 18.62
N TRP A 518 12.61 -8.12 17.97
CA TRP A 518 12.79 -8.86 16.72
C TRP A 518 12.52 -10.37 16.85
N ARG A 519 13.04 -11.03 17.91
CA ARG A 519 12.75 -12.44 18.23
C ARG A 519 11.26 -12.67 18.44
N ASP A 520 10.61 -11.74 19.15
CA ASP A 520 9.18 -11.79 19.44
C ASP A 520 8.40 -11.66 18.11
N VAL A 521 8.58 -10.58 17.34
CA VAL A 521 7.95 -10.34 16.02
C VAL A 521 8.07 -11.55 15.07
N LEU A 522 9.26 -12.12 14.92
CA LEU A 522 9.49 -13.28 14.04
C LEU A 522 8.88 -14.59 14.56
N LYS A 523 8.59 -14.69 15.86
CA LYS A 523 7.91 -15.85 16.46
C LYS A 523 6.39 -15.81 16.24
N PHE A 524 5.76 -14.64 16.19
CA PHE A 524 4.30 -14.53 16.04
C PHE A 524 3.80 -14.63 14.60
N SER A 525 4.68 -14.73 13.60
CA SER A 525 4.30 -14.80 12.18
C SER A 525 3.38 -13.65 11.77
N LEU A 526 3.79 -12.42 12.10
CA LEU A 526 3.03 -11.22 11.74
C LEU A 526 2.80 -11.17 10.23
N GLY A 527 1.55 -10.94 9.83
CA GLY A 527 1.12 -10.98 8.43
C GLY A 527 1.01 -12.36 7.79
N GLY A 528 1.25 -13.47 8.51
CA GLY A 528 1.28 -14.83 7.96
C GLY A 528 0.37 -15.85 8.67
N PRO A 529 0.58 -17.16 8.42
CA PRO A 529 -0.29 -18.21 8.94
C PRO A 529 -0.13 -18.39 10.46
N PRO A 530 -1.19 -18.77 11.20
CA PRO A 530 -1.14 -18.93 12.64
C PRO A 530 -0.16 -20.07 13.02
N SER A 531 0.83 -19.76 13.84
CA SER A 531 1.85 -20.76 14.20
C SER A 531 1.22 -21.91 15.00
N LYS A 532 1.52 -23.16 14.61
CA LYS A 532 1.03 -24.37 15.29
C LYS A 532 1.57 -24.55 16.72
N GLN A 533 2.41 -23.62 17.20
CA GLN A 533 3.04 -23.62 18.52
C GLN A 533 2.59 -22.46 19.42
N SER A 534 1.79 -21.50 18.93
CA SER A 534 1.44 -20.28 19.69
C SER A 534 0.22 -20.46 20.61
N ASN A 535 0.34 -21.33 21.61
CA ASN A 535 -0.40 -21.16 22.87
C ASN A 535 0.24 -19.98 23.63
N VAL A 536 -0.23 -18.75 23.40
CA VAL A 536 0.37 -17.54 23.98
C VAL A 536 -0.70 -16.63 24.59
N GLY A 537 -0.50 -16.26 25.86
CA GLY A 537 -1.28 -15.22 26.54
C GLY A 537 -1.03 -13.82 25.95
N GLY A 538 -2.05 -12.96 26.00
CA GLY A 538 -2.10 -11.70 25.26
C GLY A 538 -0.96 -10.71 25.53
N ASP A 539 -0.35 -10.76 26.72
CA ASP A 539 0.69 -9.83 27.18
C ASP A 539 1.86 -9.67 26.20
N ASN A 540 2.29 -10.76 25.55
CA ASN A 540 3.38 -10.70 24.58
C ASN A 540 2.97 -10.02 23.27
N MET A 541 1.72 -10.18 22.82
CA MET A 541 1.20 -9.48 21.65
C MET A 541 0.99 -8.00 21.95
N ALA A 542 0.44 -7.66 23.13
CA ALA A 542 0.29 -6.28 23.58
C ALA A 542 1.64 -5.52 23.66
N LYS A 543 2.71 -6.20 24.08
CA LYS A 543 4.08 -5.67 24.05
C LYS A 543 4.57 -5.39 22.62
N ILE A 544 4.36 -6.31 21.68
CA ILE A 544 4.74 -6.12 20.26
C ILE A 544 3.96 -4.97 19.64
N GLN A 545 2.65 -4.91 19.88
CA GLN A 545 1.80 -3.79 19.47
C GLN A 545 2.32 -2.46 20.04
N SER A 546 2.71 -2.42 21.32
CA SER A 546 3.30 -1.22 21.94
C SER A 546 4.63 -0.81 21.28
N ASP A 547 5.55 -1.74 21.06
CA ASP A 547 6.85 -1.44 20.46
C ASP A 547 6.74 -1.00 18.98
N LEU A 548 5.87 -1.64 18.20
CA LEU A 548 5.64 -1.28 16.80
C LEU A 548 4.85 0.03 16.67
N LYS A 549 3.90 0.33 17.57
CA LYS A 549 3.15 1.60 17.56
C LYS A 549 4.04 2.83 17.77
N LYS A 550 5.13 2.69 18.55
CA LYS A 550 6.17 3.74 18.70
C LYS A 550 6.90 4.05 17.40
N LEU A 551 6.97 3.08 16.49
CA LEU A 551 7.53 3.19 15.14
C LEU A 551 6.47 3.52 14.07
N GLY A 552 5.26 3.92 14.47
CA GLY A 552 4.17 4.23 13.55
C GLY A 552 3.47 3.01 12.94
N MET A 553 3.55 1.83 13.58
CA MET A 553 2.89 0.59 13.13
C MET A 553 1.85 0.09 14.15
N ASP A 554 0.56 0.27 13.88
CA ASP A 554 -0.51 -0.37 14.64
C ASP A 554 -0.77 -1.79 14.11
N VAL A 555 -0.54 -2.80 14.95
CA VAL A 555 -0.76 -4.22 14.61
C VAL A 555 -2.10 -4.70 15.16
N SER A 556 -2.88 -5.41 14.35
CA SER A 556 -4.16 -6.01 14.74
C SER A 556 -4.02 -7.01 15.89
N ALA A 557 -5.08 -7.22 16.66
CA ALA A 557 -5.07 -8.15 17.81
C ALA A 557 -4.77 -9.62 17.46
N ASN A 558 -4.90 -9.99 16.17
CA ASN A 558 -4.54 -11.31 15.65
C ASN A 558 -3.15 -11.37 14.96
N GLY A 559 -2.38 -10.27 14.97
CA GLY A 559 -1.04 -10.18 14.36
C GLY A 559 -1.00 -10.14 12.83
N ARG A 560 -2.13 -10.29 12.13
CA ARG A 560 -2.15 -10.50 10.65
C ARG A 560 -2.18 -9.22 9.82
N VAL A 561 -2.42 -8.07 10.42
CA VAL A 561 -2.58 -6.81 9.71
C VAL A 561 -1.76 -5.74 10.42
N ILE A 562 -0.93 -5.03 9.66
CA ILE A 562 -0.14 -3.91 10.15
C ILE A 562 -0.59 -2.63 9.43
N THR A 563 -0.94 -1.61 10.20
CA THR A 563 -1.37 -0.30 9.73
C THR A 563 -0.23 0.69 9.95
N MET A 564 0.29 1.29 8.88
CA MET A 564 1.30 2.32 8.96
C MET A 564 0.68 3.68 9.32
N ALA A 565 1.45 4.58 9.94
CA ALA A 565 0.97 5.88 10.42
C ALA A 565 0.42 6.81 9.33
N ASN A 566 0.81 6.59 8.07
CA ASN A 566 0.25 7.25 6.88
C ASN A 566 -1.12 6.66 6.43
N GLY A 567 -1.69 5.71 7.18
CA GLY A 567 -2.92 4.99 6.83
C GLY A 567 -2.73 3.89 5.77
N GLN A 568 -1.49 3.61 5.33
CA GLN A 568 -1.20 2.50 4.43
C GLN A 568 -1.37 1.19 5.20
N LEU A 569 -2.39 0.42 4.82
CA LEU A 569 -2.54 -0.92 5.33
C LEU A 569 -1.65 -1.89 4.57
N LEU A 570 -1.03 -2.79 5.32
CA LEU A 570 -0.25 -3.89 4.81
C LEU A 570 -0.87 -5.18 5.35
N GLN A 571 -1.95 -5.58 4.66
CA GLN A 571 -2.42 -6.96 4.54
C GLN A 571 -1.84 -7.52 3.23
N GLU A 572 -1.71 -8.84 3.13
CA GLU A 572 -1.11 -9.55 2.01
C GLU A 572 -1.68 -9.14 0.64
N SER A 573 -0.89 -8.35 -0.11
CA SER A 573 -1.01 -8.27 -1.56
C SER A 573 -0.52 -9.59 -2.14
N HIS A 574 -1.41 -10.58 -2.15
CA HIS A 574 -1.21 -11.86 -2.82
C HIS A 574 -0.98 -11.59 -4.31
N ASP A 575 0.18 -12.02 -4.82
CA ASP A 575 0.37 -12.07 -6.27
C ASP A 575 -0.68 -13.07 -6.81
N ILE A 576 -1.57 -12.64 -7.72
CA ILE A 576 -2.74 -13.43 -8.12
C ILE A 576 -2.30 -14.55 -9.09
N TYR A 577 -1.89 -15.68 -8.53
CA TYR A 577 -1.66 -16.91 -9.28
C TYR A 577 -2.95 -17.38 -9.96
N ALA A 578 -2.82 -17.90 -11.18
CA ALA A 578 -3.95 -18.38 -11.99
C ALA A 578 -4.72 -19.49 -11.24
N GLY A 579 -5.93 -19.17 -10.78
CA GLY A 579 -6.72 -20.01 -9.88
C GLY A 579 -7.54 -19.24 -8.84
N GLY A 580 -7.19 -17.97 -8.56
CA GLY A 580 -8.07 -17.02 -7.88
C GLY A 580 -8.28 -17.20 -6.37
N ALA A 581 -7.55 -18.13 -5.72
CA ALA A 581 -7.59 -18.32 -4.27
C ALA A 581 -6.35 -17.70 -3.59
N SER A 582 -6.59 -16.79 -2.63
CA SER A 582 -5.54 -16.30 -1.71
C SER A 582 -5.00 -17.46 -0.87
N ARG A 583 -3.72 -17.80 -1.07
CA ARG A 583 -2.98 -18.78 -0.28
C ARG A 583 -1.92 -18.08 0.57
N ILE A 584 -2.24 -17.94 1.87
CA ILE A 584 -1.32 -17.51 2.93
C ILE A 584 -0.08 -18.43 2.99
N ASP A 585 -0.19 -19.67 2.51
CA ASP A 585 0.93 -20.60 2.41
C ASP A 585 1.78 -20.45 1.13
N LEU A 586 1.58 -19.41 0.30
CA LEU A 586 2.28 -19.24 -0.98
C LEU A 586 2.85 -17.81 -1.13
N VAL A 587 4.09 -17.61 -0.67
CA VAL A 587 4.80 -16.32 -0.72
C VAL A 587 5.74 -16.23 -1.93
N SER A 588 6.09 -15.01 -2.36
CA SER A 588 6.99 -14.78 -3.51
C SER A 588 8.38 -14.33 -3.05
N TRP A 589 9.42 -14.98 -3.58
CA TRP A 589 10.83 -14.68 -3.32
C TRP A 589 11.63 -14.62 -4.62
N ARG A 590 12.29 -13.49 -4.92
CA ARG A 590 12.96 -13.21 -6.22
C ARG A 590 12.06 -13.56 -7.44
N GLY A 591 10.75 -13.34 -7.33
CA GLY A 591 9.75 -13.66 -8.36
C GLY A 591 9.34 -15.13 -8.45
N ARG A 592 9.88 -16.01 -7.59
CA ARG A 592 9.56 -17.44 -7.52
C ARG A 592 8.53 -17.71 -6.41
N PRO A 593 7.46 -18.47 -6.66
CA PRO A 593 6.55 -18.91 -5.61
C PRO A 593 7.22 -19.92 -4.67
N ILE A 594 7.07 -19.73 -3.37
CA ILE A 594 7.51 -20.63 -2.30
C ILE A 594 6.30 -21.07 -1.50
N ASN A 595 6.02 -22.38 -1.50
CA ASN A 595 5.04 -22.96 -0.60
C ASN A 595 5.65 -23.07 0.81
N VAL A 596 5.08 -22.37 1.78
CA VAL A 596 5.56 -22.35 3.18
C VAL A 596 4.84 -23.33 4.10
N ASP A 597 3.79 -24.04 3.67
CA ASP A 597 3.25 -25.19 4.42
C ASP A 597 4.01 -26.49 4.10
N GLY A 598 4.55 -26.63 2.89
CA GLY A 598 5.33 -27.79 2.41
C GLY A 598 6.54 -28.16 3.27
N GLU A 599 7.01 -29.41 3.17
CA GLU A 599 7.84 -30.04 4.21
C GLU A 599 9.15 -29.31 4.54
N THR A 600 9.84 -28.75 3.54
CA THR A 600 11.11 -28.03 3.71
C THR A 600 11.18 -26.74 2.89
N ILE A 601 11.88 -25.74 3.41
CA ILE A 601 12.30 -24.56 2.62
C ILE A 601 13.64 -24.91 1.94
N PRO A 602 13.83 -24.60 0.64
CA PRO A 602 15.09 -24.92 -0.05
C PRO A 602 16.30 -24.19 0.57
N PRO A 603 17.45 -24.86 0.81
CA PRO A 603 18.61 -24.24 1.44
C PRO A 603 19.13 -22.97 0.73
N TYR A 604 19.02 -22.90 -0.60
CA TYR A 604 19.42 -21.70 -1.34
C TYR A 604 18.59 -20.47 -0.95
N VAL A 605 17.31 -20.62 -0.63
CA VAL A 605 16.45 -19.52 -0.16
C VAL A 605 16.92 -19.03 1.21
N VAL A 606 17.31 -19.95 2.10
CA VAL A 606 17.89 -19.61 3.41
C VAL A 606 19.15 -18.77 3.22
N THR A 607 20.04 -19.20 2.33
CA THR A 607 21.29 -18.50 2.00
C THR A 607 21.04 -17.13 1.37
N GLU A 608 20.11 -17.01 0.41
CA GLU A 608 19.74 -15.73 -0.21
C GLU A 608 19.11 -14.75 0.79
N ILE A 609 18.23 -15.23 1.69
CA ILE A 609 17.65 -14.39 2.76
C ILE A 609 18.74 -13.93 3.73
N LEU A 610 19.64 -14.82 4.15
CA LEU A 610 20.77 -14.44 5.01
C LEU A 610 21.70 -13.43 4.33
N TYR A 611 21.94 -13.56 3.03
CA TYR A 611 22.71 -12.58 2.26
C TYR A 611 22.05 -11.19 2.28
N GLU A 612 20.73 -11.12 2.06
CA GLU A 612 19.95 -9.88 2.22
C GLU A 612 20.05 -9.29 3.65
N MET A 613 19.95 -10.13 4.69
CA MET A 613 20.08 -9.66 6.09
C MET A 613 21.47 -9.12 6.41
N HIS A 614 22.53 -9.69 5.80
CA HIS A 614 23.89 -9.20 5.96
C HIS A 614 24.14 -7.91 5.17
N GLU A 615 23.74 -7.85 3.89
CA GLU A 615 23.93 -6.68 3.03
C GLU A 615 23.13 -5.47 3.53
N LEU A 616 21.81 -5.62 3.77
CA LEU A 616 20.99 -4.52 4.27
C LEU A 616 21.31 -4.16 5.73
N GLY A 617 21.66 -5.15 6.55
CA GLY A 617 22.12 -4.93 7.92
C GLY A 617 23.38 -4.08 7.96
N PHE A 618 24.37 -4.38 7.10
CA PHE A 618 25.60 -3.60 6.95
C PHE A 618 25.30 -2.15 6.54
N ARG A 619 24.49 -1.94 5.48
CA ARG A 619 24.15 -0.57 5.01
C ARG A 619 23.46 0.25 6.10
N GLN A 620 22.45 -0.32 6.76
CA GLN A 620 21.71 0.38 7.82
C GLN A 620 22.56 0.62 9.07
N ASP A 621 23.51 -0.26 9.41
CA ASP A 621 24.47 -0.02 10.49
C ASP A 621 25.43 1.12 10.15
N LEU A 622 25.96 1.17 8.92
CA LEU A 622 26.82 2.27 8.46
C LEU A 622 26.10 3.62 8.49
N ILE A 623 24.84 3.66 8.06
CA ILE A 623 23.97 4.86 8.10
C ILE A 623 23.72 5.33 9.53
N GLN A 624 23.48 4.42 10.48
CA GLN A 624 23.32 4.76 11.90
C GLN A 624 24.61 5.27 12.54
N LEU A 625 25.77 4.69 12.16
CA LEU A 625 27.07 5.13 12.63
C LEU A 625 27.41 6.52 12.12
N ASP A 626 27.24 6.76 10.82
CA ASP A 626 27.48 8.05 10.20
C ASP A 626 26.59 9.15 10.81
N ARG A 627 25.29 8.90 11.02
CA ARG A 627 24.38 9.76 11.82
C ARG A 627 24.80 10.01 13.27
N SER A 628 25.74 9.22 13.80
CA SER A 628 26.23 9.32 15.17
C SER A 628 27.61 9.95 15.28
N MET A 629 28.31 10.09 14.15
CA MET A 629 29.70 10.58 14.06
C MET A 629 29.80 11.91 13.29
N THR A 630 28.81 12.19 12.42
CA THR A 630 28.63 13.42 11.66
C THR A 630 27.69 14.37 12.41
N GLY A 631 27.93 15.69 12.31
CA GLY A 631 27.15 16.73 12.99
C GLY A 631 25.74 16.94 12.41
N SER A 632 24.91 17.69 13.13
CA SER A 632 23.52 18.00 12.74
C SER A 632 23.36 18.86 11.48
N ASP A 633 24.44 19.53 11.07
CA ASP A 633 24.37 20.71 10.20
C ASP A 633 24.75 20.38 8.73
N GLU A 634 25.00 19.11 8.40
CA GLU A 634 25.30 18.68 7.03
C GLU A 634 24.02 18.38 6.21
N ASP A 635 24.03 18.76 4.93
CA ASP A 635 22.98 18.41 3.97
C ASP A 635 22.83 16.88 3.82
N ILE A 636 21.61 16.41 4.09
CA ILE A 636 21.20 15.01 4.01
C ILE A 636 21.52 14.41 2.63
N ARG A 637 21.40 15.17 1.54
CA ARG A 637 21.69 14.69 0.17
C ARG A 637 23.16 14.39 -0.02
N ASN A 638 24.04 15.36 0.25
CA ASN A 638 25.49 15.20 0.14
C ASN A 638 25.98 13.99 0.95
N ARG A 639 25.35 13.75 2.10
CA ARG A 639 25.66 12.64 3.00
C ARG A 639 25.14 11.29 2.45
N GLN A 640 23.93 11.25 1.88
CA GLN A 640 23.38 10.09 1.17
C GLN A 640 24.18 9.74 -0.08
N ASP A 641 24.58 10.73 -0.88
CA ASP A 641 25.40 10.54 -2.09
C ASP A 641 26.76 9.93 -1.73
N ARG A 642 27.43 10.38 -0.66
CA ARG A 642 28.67 9.73 -0.16
C ARG A 642 28.42 8.30 0.28
N LEU A 643 27.37 8.04 1.06
CA LEU A 643 27.03 6.70 1.53
C LEU A 643 26.74 5.73 0.38
N ALA A 644 26.10 6.18 -0.70
CA ALA A 644 25.83 5.35 -1.88
C ALA A 644 27.11 4.78 -2.53
N HIS A 645 28.25 5.47 -2.41
CA HIS A 645 29.53 4.96 -2.91
C HIS A 645 30.10 3.77 -2.11
N CYS A 646 29.51 3.40 -0.97
CA CYS A 646 29.93 2.26 -0.16
C CYS A 646 29.39 0.90 -0.66
N TRP A 647 28.45 0.89 -1.61
CA TRP A 647 27.82 -0.33 -2.13
C TRP A 647 27.58 -0.27 -3.65
N HIS A 648 27.23 -1.41 -4.26
CA HIS A 648 27.16 -1.54 -5.73
C HIS A 648 25.90 -0.90 -6.35
N THR A 649 24.76 -0.95 -5.66
CA THR A 649 23.46 -0.58 -6.22
C THR A 649 23.29 0.93 -6.37
N SER A 650 22.90 1.40 -7.56
CA SER A 650 22.61 2.82 -7.86
C SER A 650 21.21 3.27 -7.42
N GLY A 651 20.76 2.84 -6.23
CA GLY A 651 19.39 3.06 -5.74
C GLY A 651 19.33 3.25 -4.23
N ASP A 652 18.13 3.21 -3.66
CA ASP A 652 17.89 3.41 -2.23
C ASP A 652 18.76 2.50 -1.34
N ALA A 653 19.02 2.93 -0.11
CA ALA A 653 19.78 2.17 0.89
C ALA A 653 19.19 0.81 1.34
N VAL A 654 18.07 0.40 0.74
CA VAL A 654 17.41 -0.92 0.93
C VAL A 654 17.37 -1.77 -0.34
N ASP A 655 17.85 -1.24 -1.47
CA ASP A 655 17.75 -1.90 -2.76
C ASP A 655 19.00 -2.71 -3.06
N ILE A 656 18.80 -4.02 -3.25
CA ILE A 656 19.83 -4.97 -3.66
C ILE A 656 19.62 -5.28 -5.13
N GLU A 657 20.58 -4.84 -5.94
CA GLU A 657 20.87 -5.49 -7.21
C GLU A 657 21.50 -6.85 -6.90
N TRP A 658 20.80 -7.93 -7.28
CA TRP A 658 21.24 -9.28 -6.95
C TRP A 658 22.32 -9.74 -7.94
N PRO A 659 23.51 -10.13 -7.47
CA PRO A 659 24.56 -10.58 -8.38
C PRO A 659 24.12 -11.87 -9.11
N ALA A 660 24.42 -11.94 -10.40
CA ALA A 660 24.05 -13.06 -11.26
C ALA A 660 24.96 -14.28 -11.05
N ASP A 661 26.27 -14.09 -11.26
CA ASP A 661 27.26 -15.18 -11.34
C ASP A 661 28.53 -14.97 -10.48
N GLU A 662 28.82 -13.75 -10.02
CA GLU A 662 29.99 -13.43 -9.17
C GLU A 662 29.69 -12.35 -8.12
N ASP A 663 30.42 -12.35 -7.00
CA ASP A 663 30.27 -11.33 -5.95
C ASP A 663 30.79 -9.96 -6.41
N VAL A 664 29.95 -8.93 -6.23
CA VAL A 664 30.23 -7.52 -6.55
C VAL A 664 30.42 -6.67 -5.28
N GLY A 665 30.62 -5.35 -5.42
CA GLY A 665 30.71 -4.45 -4.26
C GLY A 665 31.87 -4.77 -3.30
N LEU A 666 31.66 -4.48 -2.01
CA LEU A 666 32.56 -4.91 -0.93
C LEU A 666 32.67 -6.44 -0.79
N ALA A 667 31.73 -7.21 -1.33
CA ALA A 667 31.77 -8.68 -1.30
C ALA A 667 32.76 -9.27 -2.31
N SER A 668 33.18 -8.54 -3.35
CA SER A 668 33.94 -9.13 -4.46
C SER A 668 35.24 -9.84 -4.01
N VAL A 669 35.60 -10.94 -4.69
CA VAL A 669 36.78 -11.75 -4.33
C VAL A 669 38.08 -10.95 -4.59
N ARG A 670 38.14 -10.23 -5.71
CA ARG A 670 39.28 -9.40 -6.13
C ARG A 670 39.30 -8.10 -5.31
N ILE A 671 40.45 -7.75 -4.70
CA ILE A 671 40.55 -6.51 -3.90
C ILE A 671 40.43 -5.26 -4.79
N ARG A 672 40.88 -5.33 -6.04
CA ARG A 672 40.73 -4.24 -7.02
C ARG A 672 39.26 -3.92 -7.33
N ASN A 673 38.37 -4.92 -7.33
CA ASN A 673 36.92 -4.72 -7.51
C ASN A 673 36.25 -4.11 -6.26
N ARG A 674 36.82 -4.34 -5.07
CA ARG A 674 36.37 -3.75 -3.80
C ARG A 674 36.83 -2.30 -3.61
N LEU A 675 37.93 -1.91 -4.25
CA LEU A 675 38.59 -0.61 -4.04
C LEU A 675 37.69 0.64 -4.21
N PRO A 676 36.77 0.74 -5.19
CA PRO A 676 35.86 1.88 -5.27
C PRO A 676 35.00 2.05 -4.01
N TYR A 677 34.51 0.93 -3.47
CA TYR A 677 33.64 0.90 -2.29
C TYR A 677 34.41 1.10 -0.99
N LEU A 678 35.67 0.64 -0.93
CA LEU A 678 36.59 0.96 0.17
C LEU A 678 36.96 2.45 0.17
N ARG A 679 37.13 3.08 -1.00
CA ARG A 679 37.30 4.54 -1.13
C ARG A 679 36.05 5.32 -0.72
N GLY A 680 34.86 4.82 -1.04
CA GLY A 680 33.59 5.35 -0.52
C GLY A 680 33.54 5.32 1.01
N LEU A 681 33.83 4.16 1.61
CA LEU A 681 33.89 4.00 3.06
C LEU A 681 34.92 4.94 3.72
N TYR A 682 36.13 5.03 3.15
CA TYR A 682 37.16 5.97 3.58
C TYR A 682 36.67 7.43 3.53
N ALA A 683 36.03 7.85 2.43
CA ALA A 683 35.51 9.21 2.27
C ALA A 683 34.36 9.54 3.24
N VAL A 684 33.54 8.55 3.62
CA VAL A 684 32.55 8.71 4.71
C VAL A 684 33.27 8.88 6.06
N CYS A 685 34.25 8.02 6.37
CA CYS A 685 35.06 8.12 7.59
C CYS A 685 35.84 9.43 7.72
N CYS A 686 36.22 10.09 6.62
CA CYS A 686 36.83 11.42 6.63
C CYS A 686 35.90 12.54 7.14
N THR A 687 34.57 12.34 7.15
CA THR A 687 33.61 13.35 7.65
C THR A 687 33.25 13.21 9.13
N TRP A 688 33.79 12.18 9.80
CA TRP A 688 33.49 11.84 11.18
C TRP A 688 34.43 12.55 12.16
N ALA A 689 33.98 13.64 12.79
CA ALA A 689 34.82 14.54 13.60
C ALA A 689 35.54 13.87 14.80
N SER A 690 35.03 12.75 15.30
CA SER A 690 35.63 11.97 16.39
C SER A 690 36.29 10.65 15.94
N PHE A 691 36.31 10.34 14.63
CA PHE A 691 36.97 9.16 14.09
C PHE A 691 38.48 9.37 13.98
N ARG A 692 39.26 8.42 14.50
CA ARG A 692 40.71 8.39 14.29
C ARG A 692 41.00 7.51 13.09
N MET A 693 41.25 8.14 11.94
CA MET A 693 41.74 7.45 10.75
C MET A 693 43.06 6.74 11.07
N PRO A 694 43.24 5.46 10.66
CA PRO A 694 44.54 4.80 10.74
C PRO A 694 45.62 5.55 9.93
N GLU A 695 46.87 5.45 10.35
CA GLU A 695 48.01 6.11 9.70
C GLU A 695 48.23 5.59 8.25
N GLY A 696 48.51 6.47 7.29
CA GLY A 696 48.79 6.10 5.90
C GLY A 696 47.58 5.56 5.13
N MET A 697 46.35 5.87 5.57
CA MET A 697 45.14 5.49 4.82
C MET A 697 44.96 6.30 3.53
N GLU A 698 45.65 7.44 3.42
CA GLU A 698 45.73 8.28 2.23
C GLU A 698 46.26 7.49 1.01
N GLU A 699 47.14 6.51 1.24
CA GLU A 699 47.64 5.58 0.22
C GLU A 699 46.50 4.91 -0.56
N MET A 700 45.34 4.67 0.07
CA MET A 700 44.20 4.03 -0.59
C MET A 700 43.71 4.81 -1.81
N LEU A 701 43.99 6.11 -1.91
CA LEU A 701 43.65 6.97 -3.06
C LEU A 701 44.62 6.81 -4.25
N GLU A 702 45.84 6.30 -4.03
CA GLU A 702 46.87 6.19 -5.05
C GLU A 702 46.56 5.18 -6.17
N HIS A 703 47.29 5.27 -7.28
CA HIS A 703 47.18 4.35 -8.42
C HIS A 703 48.35 3.36 -8.43
N GLY A 704 48.08 2.11 -8.81
CA GLY A 704 49.12 1.09 -8.99
C GLY A 704 49.48 0.24 -7.77
N LEU A 705 48.83 0.46 -6.61
CA LEU A 705 49.08 -0.31 -5.39
C LEU A 705 49.00 -1.84 -5.57
N SER A 706 49.82 -2.54 -4.79
CA SER A 706 49.84 -4.01 -4.76
C SER A 706 48.58 -4.58 -4.10
N GLU A 707 48.16 -5.79 -4.50
CA GLU A 707 47.05 -6.49 -3.83
C GLU A 707 47.31 -6.72 -2.34
N ARG A 708 48.58 -6.83 -1.92
CA ARG A 708 48.96 -6.98 -0.50
C ARG A 708 48.72 -5.69 0.27
N THR A 709 49.16 -4.55 -0.26
CA THR A 709 48.95 -3.22 0.33
C THR A 709 47.46 -2.91 0.44
N LEU A 710 46.69 -3.18 -0.61
CA LEU A 710 45.24 -2.93 -0.63
C LEU A 710 44.48 -3.79 0.41
N ARG A 711 44.91 -5.03 0.68
CA ARG A 711 44.31 -5.90 1.69
C ARG A 711 44.70 -5.50 3.13
N ASP A 712 45.88 -4.94 3.31
CA ASP A 712 46.33 -4.36 4.59
C ASP A 712 45.55 -3.08 4.93
N LEU A 713 45.43 -2.16 3.97
CA LEU A 713 44.63 -0.94 4.07
C LEU A 713 43.13 -1.25 4.30
N GLU A 714 42.58 -2.25 3.60
CA GLU A 714 41.23 -2.77 3.88
C GLU A 714 41.10 -3.25 5.33
N GLY A 715 42.03 -4.08 5.80
CA GLY A 715 42.01 -4.60 7.17
C GLY A 715 42.05 -3.49 8.22
N ARG A 716 42.96 -2.51 8.07
CA ARG A 716 43.09 -1.39 9.00
C ARG A 716 41.85 -0.50 9.04
N LEU A 717 41.29 -0.14 7.89
CA LEU A 717 40.05 0.65 7.81
C LEU A 717 38.86 -0.09 8.44
N VAL A 718 38.65 -1.35 8.07
CA VAL A 718 37.52 -2.15 8.52
C VAL A 718 37.59 -2.44 10.02
N CYS A 719 38.78 -2.70 10.58
CA CYS A 719 38.97 -2.81 12.03
C CYS A 719 38.63 -1.50 12.76
N ALA A 720 39.06 -0.35 12.25
CA ALA A 720 38.76 0.95 12.86
C ALA A 720 37.25 1.27 12.83
N VAL A 721 36.57 1.03 11.71
CA VAL A 721 35.11 1.22 11.57
C VAL A 721 34.34 0.28 12.50
N ALA A 722 34.70 -1.02 12.54
CA ALA A 722 34.03 -1.99 13.41
C ALA A 722 34.22 -1.69 14.90
N GLN A 723 35.41 -1.23 15.32
CA GLN A 723 35.65 -0.82 16.70
C GLN A 723 34.82 0.41 17.07
N VAL A 724 34.81 1.46 16.25
CA VAL A 724 34.05 2.68 16.56
C VAL A 724 32.54 2.40 16.54
N PHE A 725 32.06 1.50 15.68
CA PHE A 725 30.68 0.99 15.76
C PHE A 725 30.39 0.32 17.11
N TYR A 726 31.30 -0.53 17.60
CA TYR A 726 31.17 -1.17 18.90
C TYR A 726 31.18 -0.17 20.06
N ASP A 727 32.03 0.86 20.00
CA ASP A 727 32.14 1.90 21.04
C ASP A 727 30.85 2.74 21.16
N VAL A 728 30.15 2.99 20.03
CA VAL A 728 28.90 3.75 19.95
C VAL A 728 27.66 2.92 20.33
N PHE A 729 27.53 1.69 19.80
CA PHE A 729 26.29 0.88 19.91
C PHE A 729 26.43 -0.34 20.84
N SER A 730 27.62 -0.58 21.40
CA SER A 730 27.94 -1.71 22.31
C SER A 730 27.64 -3.11 21.75
N ARG A 731 27.44 -3.24 20.43
CA ARG A 731 27.24 -4.50 19.69
C ARG A 731 28.14 -4.54 18.46
N ALA A 732 28.39 -5.72 17.91
CA ALA A 732 29.04 -5.84 16.60
C ALA A 732 28.20 -5.17 15.50
N MET A 733 28.89 -4.64 14.50
CA MET A 733 28.31 -4.25 13.21
C MET A 733 27.91 -5.51 12.44
N VAL A 734 26.82 -5.47 11.68
CA VAL A 734 26.52 -6.54 10.73
C VAL A 734 27.56 -6.51 9.61
N ALA A 735 28.38 -7.56 9.52
CA ALA A 735 29.40 -7.68 8.47
C ALA A 735 28.75 -8.01 7.10
N PRO A 736 29.22 -7.41 5.99
CA PRO A 736 28.84 -7.86 4.66
C PRO A 736 29.39 -9.26 4.37
N ARG A 737 28.73 -9.99 3.45
CA ARG A 737 29.02 -11.39 3.12
C ARG A 737 29.04 -11.61 1.60
N ARG A 738 29.55 -12.76 1.17
CA ARG A 738 29.48 -13.27 -0.21
C ARG A 738 28.29 -14.20 -0.39
N LEU A 739 27.61 -14.10 -1.52
CA LEU A 739 26.57 -15.07 -1.91
C LEU A 739 27.20 -16.33 -2.50
N PHE A 740 28.31 -16.18 -3.22
CA PHE A 740 29.01 -17.29 -3.88
C PHE A 740 30.19 -17.80 -3.06
N CYS A 741 30.59 -19.05 -3.32
CA CYS A 741 31.80 -19.61 -2.73
C CYS A 741 33.02 -18.96 -3.38
N PRO A 742 33.97 -18.37 -2.62
CA PRO A 742 35.20 -17.85 -3.17
C PRO A 742 36.05 -19.01 -3.73
N LYS A 743 36.25 -19.00 -5.06
CA LYS A 743 37.09 -19.94 -5.82
C LYS A 743 38.57 -19.56 -5.75
#